data_AF-A0A0P0CNI4-F1
#
_entry.id   AF-A0A0P0CNI4-F1
#
_cell.length_a   1.000
_cell.length_b   1.000
_cell.length_c   1.000
_cell.angle_alpha   90.00
_cell.angle_beta   90.00
_cell.angle_gamma   90.00
#
_symmetry.space_group_name_H-M   'P 1'
#
loop_
_entity.id
_entity.type
_entity.pdbx_description
1 polymer ?
#
loop_
_entity_poly.entity_id
_entity_poly.type
_entity_poly.pdbx_seq_one_letter_code
_entity_poly.pdbx_strand_id
1 'polypeptide(L)'
;MYLTGQHNVVPSSDSRLIDGITHVILAFMRSDVFNSEDASPEFPLFTTVKETRRHFTAETKVMIATGGWGDSLGFEEASRNATSREKWCSNVKRMIDMTGADGVDIDWEYPGAVLTSNVPSGNRDDYKIIPNEKRRWEIEAYVELLSDLRKAIGRHKLLSIAVPGLERDMMAFSAETVPRLVQVVDFINVMTYDLLNRRDVQVKHHSGVVASLDSIQTYMARGAPSQMLNLGLGYYVKWALTEKCDAGQILECRTQLLEDPNSGADLGRTAGFSWHDQVPPDLEPSFARALADGHYFEDGSFGYWDAAELRWWTFDTEKVILSKLRTIVGPLRLGGVFAWGLGEDAPAFRHLSATFDGLKELRNTEGKRDELLAVISQVTTASPRPSTHVELGPRPYYLVNNMTDGPLRSQLESCKEKEMRPSKFSIGHRGGACLQFPEHSQESTMAGARMGVGVLECDVTFTKDLQLVCRHSQCDLHTTTNIVSIAALNAKCTKPFIPAANGKPASAKCCTSDITLAEYKSLCAKMDGFNASATNAHDFLSGTPSWRTDLYATCGKTVHLTEHIAMVEKLGLHHTPELKVPEVTMPFTGPNNSTYTYERFAQQMIDAYKTARVPPSRVIAQTFDHSIMRFWLLREPEFAKTAILLDQTADEGFGTMAQAIDNLAVYAQEGVQTMAPPLHYLVETRNKTIVPSAYAKRASQLGLKLITWSLERSGPLAAVHSRGDYYYGTIQDAVTKDGDLYTYVDVLARQVGVVGMFSDWSATVTFYANCFGIGLM
;
A
#
# COMPACT_ATOMS: atom_id res chain seq x y z
N MET A 1 -6.10 20.11 -18.31
CA MET A 1 -5.13 21.22 -18.32
C MET A 1 -5.89 22.52 -18.21
N TYR A 2 -5.58 23.37 -17.23
CA TYR A 2 -6.20 24.71 -17.15
C TYR A 2 -5.45 25.66 -18.09
N LEU A 3 -6.20 26.45 -18.86
CA LEU A 3 -5.67 27.48 -19.75
C LEU A 3 -6.19 28.84 -19.25
N THR A 4 -5.28 29.75 -18.97
CA THR A 4 -5.58 31.04 -18.34
C THR A 4 -5.45 32.18 -19.34
N GLY A 5 -6.15 33.29 -19.08
CA GLY A 5 -5.99 34.51 -19.87
C GLY A 5 -4.63 35.17 -19.73
N GLN A 6 -3.98 35.01 -18.56
CA GLN A 6 -2.66 35.56 -18.28
C GLN A 6 -1.57 34.84 -19.11
N HIS A 7 -1.71 33.52 -19.29
CA HIS A 7 -0.77 32.68 -20.03
C HIS A 7 -1.51 31.89 -21.11
N ASN A 8 -2.12 32.60 -22.06
CA ASN A 8 -2.86 31.98 -23.17
C ASN A 8 -1.92 31.47 -24.28
N VAL A 9 -1.01 30.57 -23.91
CA VAL A 9 0.00 29.99 -24.79
C VAL A 9 -0.11 28.47 -24.74
N VAL A 10 -0.06 27.85 -25.91
CA VAL A 10 -0.19 26.40 -26.11
C VAL A 10 0.90 25.90 -27.05
N PRO A 11 1.39 24.65 -26.92
CA PRO A 11 2.47 24.11 -27.76
C PRO A 11 1.98 23.67 -29.15
N SER A 12 1.22 24.51 -29.86
CA SER A 12 0.55 24.13 -31.13
C SER A 12 1.48 23.66 -32.25
N SER A 13 2.78 23.96 -32.17
CA SER A 13 3.77 23.48 -33.14
C SER A 13 4.31 22.08 -32.84
N ASP A 14 4.03 21.51 -31.66
CA ASP A 14 4.48 20.17 -31.27
C ASP A 14 3.28 19.27 -30.94
N SER A 15 2.83 18.50 -31.94
CA SER A 15 1.66 17.62 -31.79
C SER A 15 1.85 16.60 -30.65
N ARG A 16 3.09 16.22 -30.33
CA ARG A 16 3.37 15.29 -29.21
C ARG A 16 2.95 15.87 -27.86
N LEU A 17 2.95 17.19 -27.72
CA LEU A 17 2.57 17.93 -26.52
C LEU A 17 1.09 18.36 -26.53
N ILE A 18 0.34 18.00 -27.57
CA ILE A 18 -1.09 18.30 -27.73
C ILE A 18 -1.94 17.03 -27.73
N ASP A 19 -1.53 15.98 -28.45
CA ASP A 19 -2.32 14.78 -28.69
C ASP A 19 -2.70 14.03 -27.39
N GLY A 20 -1.93 14.21 -26.32
CA GLY A 20 -2.20 13.63 -25.01
C GLY A 20 -3.18 14.42 -24.13
N ILE A 21 -3.58 15.63 -24.52
CA ILE A 21 -4.47 16.49 -23.72
C ILE A 21 -5.93 16.10 -23.97
N THR A 22 -6.53 15.44 -22.98
CA THR A 22 -7.93 15.00 -23.05
C THR A 22 -8.92 16.11 -22.71
N HIS A 23 -8.53 17.03 -21.83
CA HIS A 23 -9.39 18.12 -21.34
C HIS A 23 -8.60 19.42 -21.25
N VAL A 24 -9.20 20.49 -21.79
CA VAL A 24 -8.76 21.88 -21.63
C VAL A 24 -9.86 22.63 -20.90
N ILE A 25 -9.51 23.29 -19.81
CA ILE A 25 -10.45 24.01 -18.95
C ILE A 25 -10.09 25.49 -18.99
N LEU A 26 -10.99 26.33 -19.52
CA LEU A 26 -10.76 27.76 -19.66
C LEU A 26 -11.00 28.46 -18.32
N ALA A 27 -9.95 29.06 -17.75
CA ALA A 27 -9.95 29.73 -16.46
C ALA A 27 -9.84 31.26 -16.62
N PHE A 28 -10.81 32.07 -16.16
CA PHE A 28 -12.07 31.70 -15.50
C PHE A 28 -13.25 32.52 -16.01
N MET A 29 -14.43 31.93 -15.92
CA MET A 29 -15.69 32.66 -15.87
C MET A 29 -15.97 33.08 -14.43
N ARG A 30 -16.34 34.34 -14.20
CA ARG A 30 -16.71 34.81 -12.87
C ARG A 30 -18.02 34.20 -12.40
N SER A 31 -18.08 33.81 -11.13
CA SER A 31 -19.23 33.14 -10.52
C SER A 31 -20.50 34.00 -10.48
N ASP A 32 -20.36 35.32 -10.41
CA ASP A 32 -21.46 36.28 -10.29
C ASP A 32 -22.17 36.60 -11.62
N VAL A 33 -21.54 36.30 -12.76
CA VAL A 33 -22.11 36.47 -14.10
C VAL A 33 -23.45 35.73 -14.24
N PHE A 34 -23.64 34.65 -13.47
CA PHE A 34 -24.81 33.80 -13.54
C PHE A 34 -25.95 34.20 -12.58
N ASN A 35 -25.77 35.23 -11.75
CA ASN A 35 -26.80 35.67 -10.79
C ASN A 35 -27.85 36.63 -11.37
N SER A 36 -27.60 37.21 -12.56
CA SER A 36 -28.51 38.17 -13.20
C SER A 36 -29.79 37.53 -13.77
N GLU A 37 -30.89 38.29 -13.74
CA GLU A 37 -32.16 37.98 -14.44
C GLU A 37 -31.96 38.06 -15.97
N ASP A 38 -31.25 39.09 -16.41
CA ASP A 38 -30.86 39.31 -17.81
C ASP A 38 -29.44 38.75 -17.99
N ALA A 39 -29.33 37.46 -18.31
CA ALA A 39 -28.02 36.89 -18.61
C ALA A 39 -27.46 37.58 -19.88
N SER A 40 -26.40 38.35 -19.67
CA SER A 40 -25.61 38.95 -20.75
C SER A 40 -25.28 37.87 -21.78
N PRO A 41 -25.51 38.09 -23.09
CA PRO A 41 -25.07 37.14 -24.11
C PRO A 41 -23.54 37.09 -24.21
N GLU A 42 -22.85 38.07 -23.64
CA GLU A 42 -21.40 38.19 -23.64
C GLU A 42 -20.87 37.51 -22.37
N PHE A 43 -20.63 36.21 -22.45
CA PHE A 43 -19.84 35.47 -21.45
C PHE A 43 -18.36 35.81 -21.69
N PRO A 44 -17.75 36.76 -20.95
CA PRO A 44 -16.51 37.39 -21.37
C PRO A 44 -15.31 36.56 -20.91
N LEU A 45 -14.98 35.53 -21.68
CA LEU A 45 -13.73 34.78 -21.55
C LEU A 45 -12.62 35.44 -22.37
N PHE A 46 -11.38 35.24 -21.94
CA PHE A 46 -10.18 35.71 -22.67
C PHE A 46 -10.01 35.04 -24.06
N THR A 47 -10.70 33.93 -24.29
CA THR A 47 -10.77 33.20 -25.57
C THR A 47 -12.13 32.53 -25.73
N THR A 48 -12.40 31.93 -26.88
CA THR A 48 -13.65 31.18 -27.12
C THR A 48 -13.40 29.69 -27.19
N VAL A 49 -14.38 28.87 -26.81
CA VAL A 49 -14.32 27.40 -26.97
C VAL A 49 -13.97 27.02 -28.42
N LYS A 50 -14.56 27.72 -29.40
CA LYS A 50 -14.29 27.50 -30.83
C LYS A 50 -12.83 27.77 -31.20
N GLU A 51 -12.25 28.84 -30.69
CA GLU A 51 -10.84 29.16 -30.94
C GLU A 51 -9.93 28.15 -30.28
N THR A 52 -10.16 27.85 -28.99
CA THR A 52 -9.39 26.83 -28.25
C THR A 52 -9.38 25.50 -28.98
N ARG A 53 -10.52 25.01 -29.48
CA ARG A 53 -10.58 23.73 -30.22
C ARG A 53 -9.66 23.67 -31.45
N ARG A 54 -9.27 24.80 -32.05
CA ARG A 54 -8.34 24.81 -33.20
C ARG A 54 -6.92 24.40 -32.82
N HIS A 55 -6.58 24.47 -31.54
CA HIS A 55 -5.24 24.17 -31.03
C HIS A 55 -5.10 22.73 -30.52
N PHE A 56 -6.19 21.97 -30.43
CA PHE A 56 -6.22 20.61 -29.87
C PHE A 56 -6.90 19.62 -30.82
N THR A 57 -6.85 18.33 -30.49
CA THR A 57 -7.48 17.30 -31.33
C THR A 57 -9.01 17.37 -31.22
N ALA A 58 -9.71 16.75 -32.17
CA ALA A 58 -11.18 16.77 -32.21
C ALA A 58 -11.83 16.10 -30.99
N GLU A 59 -11.10 15.17 -30.35
CA GLU A 59 -11.52 14.41 -29.18
C GLU A 59 -11.36 15.18 -27.88
N THR A 60 -10.46 16.17 -27.83
CA THR A 60 -10.21 17.00 -26.65
C THR A 60 -11.49 17.72 -26.21
N LYS A 61 -11.84 17.54 -24.94
CA LYS A 61 -12.96 18.24 -24.32
C LYS A 61 -12.55 19.63 -23.91
N VAL A 62 -13.36 20.63 -24.26
CA VAL A 62 -13.14 22.02 -23.90
C VAL A 62 -14.24 22.44 -22.93
N MET A 63 -13.85 22.69 -21.69
CA MET A 63 -14.72 23.07 -20.57
C MET A 63 -14.41 24.50 -20.13
N ILE A 64 -15.30 25.08 -19.33
CA ILE A 64 -15.11 26.42 -18.74
C ILE A 64 -15.09 26.26 -17.22
N ALA A 65 -14.04 26.75 -16.56
CA ALA A 65 -14.01 26.83 -15.10
C ALA A 65 -14.71 28.10 -14.63
N THR A 66 -15.53 27.97 -13.60
CA THR A 66 -16.19 29.08 -12.91
C THR A 66 -15.56 29.25 -11.54
N GLY A 67 -15.18 30.48 -11.19
CA GLY A 67 -14.58 30.81 -9.89
C GLY A 67 -13.08 31.10 -9.95
N GLY A 68 -12.33 30.39 -9.12
CA GLY A 68 -10.90 30.60 -8.85
C GLY A 68 -10.66 31.46 -7.60
N TRP A 69 -9.40 31.55 -7.19
CA TRP A 69 -8.97 32.26 -5.98
C TRP A 69 -9.53 33.68 -5.88
N GLY A 70 -10.26 33.95 -4.78
CA GLY A 70 -10.88 35.24 -4.49
C GLY A 70 -12.30 35.44 -5.07
N ASP A 71 -12.80 34.54 -5.91
CA ASP A 71 -14.15 34.61 -6.47
C ASP A 71 -15.15 33.72 -5.70
N SER A 72 -15.67 34.23 -4.59
CA SER A 72 -16.64 33.51 -3.74
C SER A 72 -18.04 34.12 -3.71
N LEU A 73 -18.18 35.43 -3.95
CA LEU A 73 -19.45 36.14 -3.74
C LEU A 73 -20.58 35.63 -4.63
N GLY A 74 -20.29 35.31 -5.89
CA GLY A 74 -21.30 34.82 -6.81
C GLY A 74 -21.82 33.44 -6.40
N PHE A 75 -20.93 32.55 -5.95
CA PHE A 75 -21.31 31.24 -5.40
C PHE A 75 -22.12 31.35 -4.11
N GLU A 76 -21.74 32.27 -3.21
CA GLU A 76 -22.48 32.52 -1.97
C GLU A 76 -23.91 32.98 -2.27
N GLU A 77 -24.10 33.93 -3.18
CA GLU A 77 -25.42 34.40 -3.61
C GLU A 77 -26.23 33.27 -4.27
N ALA A 78 -25.61 32.54 -5.20
CA ALA A 78 -26.24 31.42 -5.89
C ALA A 78 -26.76 30.38 -4.89
N SER A 79 -25.97 30.07 -3.86
CA SER A 79 -26.25 28.96 -2.94
C SER A 79 -27.23 29.32 -1.81
N ARG A 80 -27.71 30.58 -1.70
CA ARG A 80 -28.56 31.04 -0.58
C ARG A 80 -29.89 30.30 -0.45
N ASN A 81 -30.54 29.99 -1.57
CA ASN A 81 -31.83 29.29 -1.57
C ASN A 81 -32.09 28.60 -2.92
N ALA A 82 -33.18 27.84 -3.00
CA ALA A 82 -33.54 27.08 -4.20
C ALA A 82 -33.71 27.96 -5.45
N THR A 83 -34.33 29.14 -5.32
CA THR A 83 -34.57 30.06 -6.45
C THR A 83 -33.28 30.64 -7.00
N SER A 84 -32.36 31.08 -6.13
CA SER A 84 -31.04 31.58 -6.55
C SER A 84 -30.21 30.48 -7.22
N ARG A 85 -30.25 29.25 -6.68
CA ARG A 85 -29.55 28.09 -7.27
C ARG A 85 -30.10 27.73 -8.63
N GLU A 86 -31.42 27.63 -8.77
CA GLU A 86 -32.07 27.30 -10.05
C GLU A 86 -31.70 28.30 -11.14
N LYS A 87 -31.77 29.60 -10.82
CA LYS A 87 -31.37 30.69 -11.73
C LYS A 87 -29.91 30.54 -12.15
N TRP A 88 -29.00 30.40 -11.18
CA TRP A 88 -27.58 30.26 -11.44
C TRP A 88 -27.28 29.04 -12.33
N CYS A 89 -27.86 27.88 -12.00
CA CYS A 89 -27.69 26.64 -12.76
C CYS A 89 -28.23 26.75 -14.19
N SER A 90 -29.38 27.41 -14.38
CA SER A 90 -29.96 27.68 -15.70
C SER A 90 -29.04 28.57 -16.55
N ASN A 91 -28.45 29.60 -15.96
CA ASN A 91 -27.53 30.50 -16.65
C ASN A 91 -26.19 29.81 -16.99
N VAL A 92 -25.68 28.92 -16.14
CA VAL A 92 -24.52 28.07 -16.48
C VAL A 92 -24.84 27.13 -17.64
N LYS A 93 -26.03 26.51 -17.63
CA LYS A 93 -26.49 25.69 -18.76
C LYS A 93 -26.53 26.50 -20.06
N ARG A 94 -27.07 27.72 -20.01
CA ARG A 94 -27.12 28.63 -21.16
C ARG A 94 -25.72 28.97 -21.68
N MET A 95 -24.74 29.23 -20.82
CA MET A 95 -23.35 29.43 -21.22
C MET A 95 -22.81 28.20 -21.96
N ILE A 96 -23.00 27.00 -21.41
CA ILE A 96 -22.54 25.75 -22.04
C ILE A 96 -23.15 25.60 -23.43
N ASP A 97 -24.45 25.86 -23.57
CA ASP A 97 -25.17 25.73 -24.85
C ASP A 97 -24.71 26.79 -25.87
N MET A 98 -24.54 28.04 -25.45
CA MET A 98 -24.15 29.16 -26.33
C MET A 98 -22.69 29.08 -26.78
N THR A 99 -21.80 28.66 -25.89
CA THR A 99 -20.35 28.57 -26.18
C THR A 99 -19.98 27.28 -26.90
N GLY A 100 -20.82 26.23 -26.78
CA GLY A 100 -20.50 24.90 -27.26
C GLY A 100 -19.48 24.16 -26.38
N ALA A 101 -19.33 24.56 -25.12
CA ALA A 101 -18.49 23.85 -24.15
C ALA A 101 -18.98 22.41 -23.93
N ASP A 102 -18.03 21.52 -23.67
CA ASP A 102 -18.33 20.11 -23.34
C ASP A 102 -18.80 19.95 -21.89
N GLY A 103 -18.58 20.95 -21.05
CA GLY A 103 -18.95 20.94 -19.64
C GLY A 103 -18.47 22.17 -18.89
N VAL A 104 -18.62 22.12 -17.57
CA VAL A 104 -18.22 23.17 -16.64
C VAL A 104 -17.39 22.57 -15.50
N ASP A 105 -16.40 23.32 -15.03
CA ASP A 105 -15.63 23.01 -13.83
C ASP A 105 -15.97 24.05 -12.74
N ILE A 106 -16.22 23.60 -11.52
CA ILE A 106 -16.57 24.47 -10.39
C ILE A 106 -15.38 24.59 -9.45
N ASP A 107 -14.82 25.78 -9.38
CA ASP A 107 -13.64 26.11 -8.61
C ASP A 107 -13.98 27.15 -7.53
N TRP A 108 -14.71 26.71 -6.50
CA TRP A 108 -15.09 27.57 -5.37
C TRP A 108 -14.06 27.39 -4.24
N GLU A 109 -13.27 28.43 -3.97
CA GLU A 109 -12.14 28.36 -3.04
C GLU A 109 -12.37 29.15 -1.72
N TYR A 110 -12.76 28.53 -0.59
CA TYR A 110 -13.33 27.18 -0.42
C TYR A 110 -14.64 27.26 0.38
N PRO A 111 -15.65 26.42 0.10
CA PRO A 111 -16.90 26.39 0.88
C PRO A 111 -16.72 25.78 2.28
N GLY A 112 -17.30 26.41 3.31
CA GLY A 112 -17.63 25.76 4.59
C GLY A 112 -16.99 26.26 5.90
N ALA A 113 -17.30 25.54 7.00
CA ALA A 113 -16.85 25.72 8.40
C ALA A 113 -16.82 24.38 9.22
N VAL A 114 -15.71 23.96 9.83
CA VAL A 114 -15.71 22.91 10.88
C VAL A 114 -14.81 23.29 12.05
N LEU A 115 -15.37 23.23 13.27
CA LEU A 115 -14.63 23.40 14.52
C LEU A 115 -14.23 22.03 15.06
N THR A 116 -12.98 21.63 14.84
CA THR A 116 -12.32 20.63 15.69
C THR A 116 -11.17 21.31 16.45
N SER A 117 -10.82 20.76 17.60
CA SER A 117 -9.93 21.34 18.63
C SER A 117 -8.86 22.32 18.12
N ASN A 118 -8.98 23.59 18.52
CA ASN A 118 -8.00 24.68 18.47
C ASN A 118 -7.42 25.11 17.10
N VAL A 119 -7.94 24.61 15.97
CA VAL A 119 -7.58 25.13 14.64
C VAL A 119 -8.87 25.32 13.82
N PRO A 120 -9.24 26.56 13.45
CA PRO A 120 -10.29 26.76 12.45
C PRO A 120 -9.87 26.04 11.16
N SER A 121 -10.65 25.04 10.73
CA SER A 121 -10.57 24.58 9.35
C SER A 121 -11.21 25.66 8.45
N GLY A 122 -10.78 25.77 7.19
CA GLY A 122 -11.25 26.67 6.13
C GLY A 122 -10.45 27.92 5.98
N ASN A 123 -9.82 28.18 4.84
CA ASN A 123 -9.09 29.44 4.70
C ASN A 123 -9.30 30.08 3.33
N ARG A 124 -10.44 30.77 3.18
CA ARG A 124 -10.58 31.86 2.19
C ARG A 124 -9.59 32.97 2.46
N ASP A 125 -9.31 33.79 1.46
CA ASP A 125 -8.44 34.95 1.58
C ASP A 125 -8.90 35.93 2.67
N ASP A 126 -10.21 36.02 2.92
CA ASP A 126 -10.85 36.90 3.90
C ASP A 126 -11.20 36.24 5.26
N TYR A 127 -10.69 35.03 5.55
CA TYR A 127 -11.11 34.24 6.72
C TYR A 127 -10.91 34.94 8.08
N LYS A 128 -9.98 35.90 8.17
CA LYS A 128 -9.79 36.74 9.37
C LYS A 128 -10.83 37.85 9.51
N ILE A 129 -11.42 38.28 8.40
CA ILE A 129 -12.49 39.29 8.36
C ILE A 129 -13.85 38.63 8.54
N ILE A 130 -14.09 37.51 7.84
CA ILE A 130 -15.30 36.69 7.93
C ILE A 130 -14.90 35.32 8.48
N PRO A 131 -15.09 35.08 9.80
CA PRO A 131 -14.72 33.82 10.42
C PRO A 131 -15.45 32.64 9.79
N ASN A 132 -14.75 31.51 9.64
CA ASN A 132 -15.30 30.32 8.98
C ASN A 132 -16.62 29.87 9.58
N GLU A 133 -16.84 29.96 10.89
CA GLU A 133 -18.12 29.57 11.52
C GLU A 133 -19.36 30.18 10.84
N LYS A 134 -19.25 31.40 10.30
CA LYS A 134 -20.33 32.07 9.55
C LYS A 134 -20.64 31.43 8.19
N ARG A 135 -19.80 30.50 7.74
CA ARG A 135 -19.83 29.80 6.44
C ARG A 135 -20.22 28.34 6.55
N ARG A 136 -20.61 27.85 7.73
CA ARG A 136 -21.00 26.44 7.91
C ARG A 136 -22.10 26.00 6.95
N TRP A 137 -23.05 26.91 6.69
CA TRP A 137 -24.17 26.69 5.78
C TRP A 137 -23.73 26.34 4.34
N GLU A 138 -22.53 26.76 3.92
CA GLU A 138 -22.00 26.52 2.59
C GLU A 138 -21.65 25.04 2.33
N ILE A 139 -21.37 24.25 3.38
CA ILE A 139 -21.01 22.82 3.23
C ILE A 139 -22.13 22.06 2.51
N GLU A 140 -23.35 22.17 3.03
CA GLU A 140 -24.52 21.52 2.42
C GLU A 140 -24.98 22.28 1.18
N ALA A 141 -24.93 23.62 1.20
CA ALA A 141 -25.35 24.42 0.06
C ALA A 141 -24.49 24.16 -1.20
N TYR A 142 -23.21 23.83 -1.04
CA TYR A 142 -22.34 23.41 -2.14
C TYR A 142 -22.78 22.07 -2.76
N VAL A 143 -23.13 21.09 -1.92
CA VAL A 143 -23.67 19.80 -2.40
C VAL A 143 -25.01 20.01 -3.13
N GLU A 144 -25.88 20.87 -2.60
CA GLU A 144 -27.16 21.23 -3.23
C GLU A 144 -26.93 21.94 -4.58
N LEU A 145 -26.02 22.91 -4.64
CA LEU A 145 -25.66 23.63 -5.86
C LEU A 145 -25.18 22.67 -6.95
N LEU A 146 -24.24 21.77 -6.65
CA LEU A 146 -23.75 20.80 -7.63
C LEU A 146 -24.81 19.79 -8.06
N SER A 147 -25.70 19.42 -7.14
CA SER A 147 -26.83 18.54 -7.45
C SER A 147 -27.83 19.20 -8.41
N ASP A 148 -28.18 20.46 -8.17
CA ASP A 148 -29.09 21.23 -9.02
C ASP A 148 -28.44 21.59 -10.36
N LEU A 149 -27.14 21.88 -10.37
CA LEU A 149 -26.36 22.10 -11.58
C LEU A 149 -26.34 20.85 -12.45
N ARG A 150 -26.07 19.67 -11.86
CA ARG A 150 -26.12 18.40 -12.58
C ARG A 150 -27.49 18.15 -13.20
N LYS A 151 -28.59 18.47 -12.50
CA LYS A 151 -29.95 18.36 -13.07
C LYS A 151 -30.12 19.31 -14.26
N ALA A 152 -29.66 20.55 -14.17
CA ALA A 152 -29.83 21.56 -15.21
C ALA A 152 -29.04 21.23 -16.49
N ILE A 153 -27.77 20.80 -16.37
CA ILE A 153 -26.91 20.54 -17.53
C ILE A 153 -27.08 19.11 -18.09
N GLY A 154 -27.66 18.20 -17.32
CA GLY A 154 -27.82 16.79 -17.67
C GLY A 154 -26.54 15.96 -17.55
N ARG A 155 -26.63 14.66 -17.89
CA ARG A 155 -25.51 13.71 -17.82
C ARG A 155 -24.65 13.67 -19.09
N HIS A 156 -25.06 14.33 -20.16
CA HIS A 156 -24.29 14.40 -21.42
C HIS A 156 -23.19 15.47 -21.38
N LYS A 157 -23.31 16.45 -20.49
CA LYS A 157 -22.30 17.49 -20.26
C LYS A 157 -21.42 17.09 -19.07
N LEU A 158 -20.14 17.43 -19.15
CA LEU A 158 -19.21 17.18 -18.07
C LEU A 158 -19.40 18.19 -16.92
N LEU A 159 -19.28 17.71 -15.69
CA LEU A 159 -19.18 18.52 -14.48
C LEU A 159 -18.00 18.04 -13.66
N SER A 160 -17.02 18.90 -13.47
CA SER A 160 -15.90 18.65 -12.55
C SER A 160 -15.84 19.69 -11.45
N ILE A 161 -15.03 19.40 -10.44
CA ILE A 161 -14.75 20.31 -9.33
C ILE A 161 -13.24 20.39 -9.10
N ALA A 162 -12.74 21.58 -8.81
CA ALA A 162 -11.41 21.78 -8.26
C ALA A 162 -11.51 21.89 -6.73
N VAL A 163 -10.64 21.17 -6.03
CA VAL A 163 -10.74 20.97 -4.57
C VAL A 163 -9.38 21.15 -3.89
N PRO A 164 -9.34 21.62 -2.63
CA PRO A 164 -8.08 21.96 -1.97
C PRO A 164 -7.21 20.73 -1.71
N GLY A 165 -5.89 20.91 -1.77
CA GLY A 165 -4.90 19.89 -1.38
C GLY A 165 -4.57 19.85 0.12
N LEU A 166 -4.84 20.92 0.86
CA LEU A 166 -4.55 20.98 2.30
C LEU A 166 -5.76 20.57 3.12
N GLU A 167 -5.59 19.62 4.04
CA GLU A 167 -6.69 19.12 4.89
C GLU A 167 -7.41 20.23 5.67
N ARG A 168 -6.67 21.24 6.12
CA ARG A 168 -7.25 22.42 6.80
C ARG A 168 -8.28 23.13 5.94
N ASP A 169 -8.24 23.02 4.62
CA ASP A 169 -9.15 23.70 3.68
C ASP A 169 -10.26 22.77 3.13
N MET A 170 -10.23 21.46 3.44
CA MET A 170 -11.14 20.43 2.88
C MET A 170 -12.50 20.32 3.59
N MET A 171 -13.11 21.44 3.96
CA MET A 171 -14.21 21.45 4.93
C MET A 171 -15.54 20.94 4.39
N ALA A 172 -15.89 21.38 3.18
CA ALA A 172 -17.04 20.87 2.45
C ALA A 172 -16.78 19.49 1.84
N PHE A 173 -15.61 18.90 2.09
CA PHE A 173 -15.15 17.65 1.51
C PHE A 173 -14.85 16.62 2.61
N SER A 174 -15.85 16.34 3.45
CA SER A 174 -15.78 15.37 4.55
C SER A 174 -16.18 13.96 4.10
N ALA A 175 -16.09 12.98 5.00
CA ALA A 175 -16.56 11.61 4.73
C ALA A 175 -18.07 11.53 4.50
N GLU A 176 -18.84 12.55 4.89
CA GLU A 176 -20.28 12.66 4.67
C GLU A 176 -20.62 13.30 3.32
N THR A 177 -19.85 14.31 2.88
CA THR A 177 -20.16 15.05 1.65
C THR A 177 -19.48 14.48 0.42
N VAL A 178 -18.23 13.99 0.51
CA VAL A 178 -17.50 13.42 -0.63
C VAL A 178 -18.29 12.31 -1.33
N PRO A 179 -18.92 11.34 -0.64
CA PRO A 179 -19.72 10.30 -1.30
C PRO A 179 -20.95 10.84 -2.04
N ARG A 180 -21.48 12.00 -1.66
CA ARG A 180 -22.59 12.68 -2.33
C ARG A 180 -22.10 13.47 -3.54
N LEU A 181 -20.96 14.15 -3.40
CA LEU A 181 -20.32 14.89 -4.48
C LEU A 181 -19.95 13.96 -5.65
N VAL A 182 -19.36 12.80 -5.39
CA VAL A 182 -18.99 11.83 -6.43
C VAL A 182 -20.18 11.25 -7.20
N GLN A 183 -21.41 11.37 -6.69
CA GLN A 183 -22.60 10.95 -7.43
C GLN A 183 -23.00 11.96 -8.51
N VAL A 184 -22.57 13.22 -8.36
CA VAL A 184 -23.02 14.33 -9.22
C VAL A 184 -21.90 14.84 -10.15
N VAL A 185 -20.63 14.74 -9.78
CA VAL A 185 -19.50 15.12 -10.63
C VAL A 185 -18.99 13.93 -11.46
N ASP A 186 -18.31 14.22 -12.57
CA ASP A 186 -17.63 13.21 -13.40
C ASP A 186 -16.19 12.94 -12.94
N PHE A 187 -15.50 13.98 -12.44
CA PHE A 187 -14.16 13.86 -11.85
C PHE A 187 -13.83 15.05 -10.94
N ILE A 188 -12.78 14.89 -10.15
CA ILE A 188 -12.32 15.82 -9.12
C ILE A 188 -10.85 16.15 -9.39
N ASN A 189 -10.54 17.45 -9.52
CA ASN A 189 -9.20 17.97 -9.68
C ASN A 189 -8.66 18.39 -8.30
N VAL A 190 -7.77 17.60 -7.70
CA VAL A 190 -7.20 17.91 -6.37
C VAL A 190 -5.99 18.82 -6.53
N MET A 191 -6.08 20.05 -6.04
CA MET A 191 -5.05 21.08 -6.14
C MET A 191 -3.89 20.79 -5.19
N THR A 192 -3.08 19.78 -5.53
CA THR A 192 -1.89 19.33 -4.79
C THR A 192 -0.68 20.22 -5.04
N TYR A 193 -0.92 21.53 -5.01
CA TYR A 193 0.04 22.63 -5.09
C TYR A 193 -0.43 23.74 -4.14
N ASP A 194 0.38 24.79 -3.95
CA ASP A 194 0.18 25.80 -2.90
C ASP A 194 0.03 25.26 -1.46
N LEU A 195 0.59 24.08 -1.21
CA LEU A 195 0.65 23.41 0.10
C LEU A 195 1.56 24.15 1.11
N LEU A 196 2.41 25.05 0.60
CA LEU A 196 3.04 26.13 1.35
C LEU A 196 2.36 27.43 0.92
N ASN A 197 1.82 28.19 1.87
CA ASN A 197 1.25 29.51 1.59
C ASN A 197 1.47 30.48 2.76
N ARG A 198 0.97 31.71 2.63
CA ARG A 198 1.19 32.80 3.60
C ARG A 198 0.75 32.50 5.03
N ARG A 199 -0.02 31.43 5.25
CA ARG A 199 -0.51 31.02 6.57
C ARG A 199 0.46 30.09 7.29
N ASP A 200 1.46 29.56 6.60
CA ASP A 200 2.42 28.64 7.17
C ASP A 200 3.51 29.38 7.96
N VAL A 201 3.81 28.85 9.14
CA VAL A 201 4.86 29.35 10.05
C VAL A 201 6.17 28.56 9.93
N GLN A 202 6.22 27.61 8.99
CA GLN A 202 7.35 26.71 8.74
C GLN A 202 7.42 26.42 7.25
N VAL A 203 8.64 26.29 6.72
CA VAL A 203 8.85 25.98 5.30
C VAL A 203 8.37 24.57 4.97
N LYS A 204 7.85 24.42 3.75
CA LYS A 204 7.36 23.15 3.19
C LYS A 204 7.57 23.16 1.69
N HIS A 205 7.44 22.01 1.05
CA HIS A 205 7.33 21.98 -0.41
C HIS A 205 5.92 22.40 -0.83
N HIS A 206 5.77 23.43 -1.67
CA HIS A 206 4.43 23.90 -2.07
C HIS A 206 3.70 22.87 -2.92
N SER A 207 4.43 21.96 -3.57
CA SER A 207 3.94 20.92 -4.46
C SER A 207 4.68 19.60 -4.14
N GLY A 208 4.96 19.31 -2.87
CA GLY A 208 5.80 18.15 -2.47
C GLY A 208 5.16 16.79 -2.78
N VAL A 209 5.98 15.76 -3.02
CA VAL A 209 5.52 14.41 -3.40
C VAL A 209 4.69 13.78 -2.28
N VAL A 210 5.20 13.72 -1.04
CA VAL A 210 4.48 13.12 0.10
C VAL A 210 3.22 13.90 0.43
N ALA A 211 3.32 15.23 0.52
CA ALA A 211 2.15 16.06 0.80
C ALA A 211 1.06 15.91 -0.28
N SER A 212 1.43 15.77 -1.55
CA SER A 212 0.48 15.47 -2.63
C SER A 212 -0.18 14.10 -2.48
N LEU A 213 0.57 13.08 -2.04
CA LEU A 213 0.05 11.74 -1.77
C LEU A 213 -0.98 11.78 -0.63
N ASP A 214 -0.65 12.47 0.46
CA ASP A 214 -1.52 12.64 1.62
C ASP A 214 -2.85 13.31 1.24
N SER A 215 -2.81 14.34 0.40
CA SER A 215 -4.02 14.98 -0.14
C SER A 215 -4.93 13.99 -0.86
N ILE A 216 -4.38 13.21 -1.79
CA ILE A 216 -5.13 12.22 -2.57
C ILE A 216 -5.71 11.13 -1.67
N GLN A 217 -4.89 10.58 -0.77
CA GLN A 217 -5.32 9.54 0.16
C GLN A 217 -6.42 10.05 1.10
N THR A 218 -6.40 11.33 1.47
CA THR A 218 -7.45 11.94 2.28
C THR A 218 -8.81 11.91 1.57
N TYR A 219 -8.87 12.29 0.28
CA TYR A 219 -10.11 12.19 -0.48
C TYR A 219 -10.57 10.74 -0.68
N MET A 220 -9.64 9.82 -0.91
CA MET A 220 -9.95 8.39 -1.02
C MET A 220 -10.52 7.84 0.29
N ALA A 221 -9.93 8.19 1.44
CA ALA A 221 -10.40 7.80 2.76
C ALA A 221 -11.80 8.37 3.07
N ARG A 222 -12.13 9.52 2.49
CA ARG A 222 -13.45 10.17 2.60
C ARG A 222 -14.46 9.66 1.55
N GLY A 223 -14.09 8.66 0.75
CA GLY A 223 -15.02 7.94 -0.11
C GLY A 223 -14.95 8.29 -1.60
N ALA A 224 -13.95 9.08 -2.03
CA ALA A 224 -13.73 9.33 -3.46
C ALA A 224 -13.09 8.10 -4.15
N PRO A 225 -13.69 7.56 -5.24
CA PRO A 225 -13.03 6.54 -6.04
C PRO A 225 -11.74 7.10 -6.66
N SER A 226 -10.64 6.34 -6.62
CA SER A 226 -9.35 6.80 -7.15
C SER A 226 -9.42 7.19 -8.62
N GLN A 227 -10.20 6.45 -9.42
CA GLN A 227 -10.43 6.72 -10.86
C GLN A 227 -11.14 8.04 -11.14
N MET A 228 -11.75 8.69 -10.14
CA MET A 228 -12.36 10.02 -10.27
C MET A 228 -11.43 11.14 -9.81
N LEU A 229 -10.29 10.84 -9.20
CA LEU A 229 -9.35 11.83 -8.69
C LEU A 229 -8.26 12.10 -9.73
N ASN A 230 -8.00 13.38 -10.01
CA ASN A 230 -6.87 13.85 -10.80
C ASN A 230 -5.86 14.56 -9.89
N LEU A 231 -4.59 14.17 -10.01
CA LEU A 231 -3.50 14.82 -9.28
C LEU A 231 -3.14 16.18 -9.90
N GLY A 232 -3.00 17.22 -9.07
CA GLY A 232 -2.62 18.57 -9.50
C GLY A 232 -1.11 18.77 -9.59
N LEU A 233 -0.65 19.36 -10.69
CA LEU A 233 0.74 19.74 -10.93
C LEU A 233 0.86 21.27 -11.01
N GLY A 234 1.74 21.85 -10.20
CA GLY A 234 2.01 23.29 -10.25
C GLY A 234 3.11 23.60 -11.26
N TYR A 235 2.76 24.22 -12.39
CA TYR A 235 3.69 24.62 -13.45
C TYR A 235 4.26 26.03 -13.19
N TYR A 236 4.57 26.30 -11.93
CA TYR A 236 5.09 27.58 -11.47
C TYR A 236 6.04 27.36 -10.30
N VAL A 237 6.79 28.41 -9.98
CA VAL A 237 7.76 28.43 -8.89
C VAL A 237 7.15 29.13 -7.69
N LYS A 238 7.43 28.65 -6.47
CA LYS A 238 7.07 29.33 -5.23
C LYS A 238 8.26 29.56 -4.33
N TRP A 239 8.19 30.66 -3.57
CA TRP A 239 9.19 30.97 -2.54
C TRP A 239 8.55 31.56 -1.28
N ALA A 240 9.27 31.47 -0.16
CA ALA A 240 8.93 32.12 1.10
C ALA A 240 10.18 32.63 1.83
N LEU A 241 10.09 33.79 2.48
CA LEU A 241 11.13 34.25 3.39
C LEU A 241 11.11 33.44 4.68
N THR A 242 12.30 33.22 5.21
CA THR A 242 12.59 32.40 6.39
C THR A 242 13.24 33.24 7.47
N GLU A 243 13.12 32.78 8.72
CA GLU A 243 14.03 33.21 9.78
C GLU A 243 15.40 32.55 9.57
N LYS A 244 16.43 33.07 10.24
CA LYS A 244 17.74 32.40 10.23
C LYS A 244 17.62 31.03 10.88
N CYS A 245 18.03 29.98 10.17
CA CYS A 245 17.92 28.61 10.63
C CYS A 245 19.16 27.77 10.27
N ASP A 246 19.14 26.48 10.63
CA ASP A 246 20.22 25.54 10.36
C ASP A 246 20.04 24.92 8.96
N ALA A 247 21.09 24.99 8.13
CA ALA A 247 21.14 24.37 6.80
C ALA A 247 21.00 22.83 6.87
N GLY A 248 21.31 22.20 7.99
CA GLY A 248 21.14 20.76 8.19
C GLY A 248 19.71 20.31 8.44
N GLN A 249 18.79 21.24 8.76
CA GLN A 249 17.40 20.94 9.12
C GLN A 249 16.42 21.91 8.44
N ILE A 250 16.58 22.09 7.13
CA ILE A 250 15.86 23.13 6.37
C ILE A 250 14.34 23.01 6.53
N LEU A 251 13.77 21.80 6.50
CA LEU A 251 12.32 21.61 6.64
C LEU A 251 11.78 21.98 8.04
N GLU A 252 12.65 22.13 9.04
CA GLU A 252 12.28 22.61 10.36
C GLU A 252 12.31 24.15 10.46
N CYS A 253 12.86 24.84 9.45
CA CYS A 253 13.01 26.30 9.44
C CYS A 253 11.67 27.02 9.52
N ARG A 254 11.60 28.00 10.42
CA ARG A 254 10.47 28.92 10.49
C ARG A 254 10.45 29.85 9.29
N THR A 255 9.26 30.12 8.79
CA THR A 255 9.03 31.24 7.89
C THR A 255 9.09 32.54 8.68
N GLN A 256 9.37 33.65 8.01
CA GLN A 256 9.02 34.96 8.59
C GLN A 256 7.50 35.05 8.75
N LEU A 257 7.00 36.06 9.46
CA LEU A 257 5.57 36.35 9.43
C LEU A 257 5.16 36.69 7.98
N LEU A 258 4.43 35.79 7.33
CA LEU A 258 4.05 35.86 5.90
C LEU A 258 2.66 36.49 5.69
N GLU A 259 1.77 36.36 6.67
CA GLU A 259 0.40 36.89 6.65
C GLU A 259 0.19 37.92 7.77
N ASP A 260 -0.52 39.01 7.46
CA ASP A 260 -0.92 39.99 8.46
C ASP A 260 -1.86 39.35 9.50
N PRO A 261 -1.53 39.39 10.80
CA PRO A 261 -2.23 38.63 11.82
C PRO A 261 -3.66 39.11 12.06
N ASN A 262 -4.00 40.35 11.65
CA ASN A 262 -5.31 40.96 11.86
C ASN A 262 -6.21 40.83 10.63
N SER A 263 -5.69 41.16 9.45
CA SER A 263 -6.45 41.26 8.21
C SER A 263 -6.38 40.01 7.33
N GLY A 264 -5.31 39.20 7.44
CA GLY A 264 -5.09 38.04 6.58
C GLY A 264 -4.44 38.42 5.24
N ALA A 265 -4.06 39.69 5.08
CA ALA A 265 -3.38 40.20 3.89
C ALA A 265 -1.98 39.59 3.74
N ASP A 266 -1.57 39.41 2.49
CA ASP A 266 -0.20 39.00 2.16
C ASP A 266 0.79 40.12 2.52
N LEU A 267 1.86 39.78 3.25
CA LEU A 267 2.91 40.73 3.62
C LEU A 267 4.00 40.87 2.54
N GLY A 268 3.84 40.23 1.38
CA GLY A 268 4.81 40.26 0.27
C GLY A 268 6.08 39.45 0.57
N ARG A 269 5.97 38.47 1.48
CA ARG A 269 7.10 37.64 1.94
C ARG A 269 7.02 36.19 1.47
N THR A 270 6.00 35.88 0.68
CA THR A 270 5.90 34.66 -0.10
C THR A 270 5.21 35.02 -1.41
N ALA A 271 5.65 34.43 -2.51
CA ALA A 271 5.03 34.64 -3.81
C ALA A 271 5.40 33.47 -4.75
N GLY A 272 4.85 33.51 -5.96
CA GLY A 272 5.25 32.64 -7.05
C GLY A 272 5.24 33.36 -8.38
N PHE A 273 5.84 32.76 -9.39
CA PHE A 273 5.80 33.20 -10.78
C PHE A 273 5.85 32.00 -11.71
N SER A 274 5.28 32.14 -12.91
CA SER A 274 5.28 31.06 -13.90
C SER A 274 6.63 30.95 -14.60
N TRP A 275 6.92 29.80 -15.22
CA TRP A 275 8.11 29.65 -16.08
C TRP A 275 8.04 30.51 -17.35
N HIS A 276 6.86 30.98 -17.73
CA HIS A 276 6.66 31.89 -18.85
C HIS A 276 7.02 33.35 -18.52
N ASP A 277 6.90 33.73 -17.25
CA ASP A 277 7.16 35.11 -16.83
C ASP A 277 8.66 35.40 -16.78
N GLN A 278 9.02 36.67 -16.93
CA GLN A 278 10.38 37.10 -16.59
C GLN A 278 10.57 36.96 -15.09
N VAL A 279 11.69 36.35 -14.69
CA VAL A 279 12.08 36.29 -13.28
C VAL A 279 12.19 37.72 -12.76
N PRO A 280 11.54 38.08 -11.63
CA PRO A 280 11.67 39.41 -11.06
C PRO A 280 13.14 39.74 -10.79
N PRO A 281 13.65 40.93 -11.19
CA PRO A 281 15.08 41.24 -11.14
C PRO A 281 15.71 41.13 -9.73
N ASP A 282 14.93 41.39 -8.69
CA ASP A 282 15.33 41.27 -7.29
C ASP A 282 15.43 39.80 -6.82
N LEU A 283 14.80 38.87 -7.53
CA LEU A 283 14.83 37.43 -7.24
C LEU A 283 15.87 36.69 -8.08
N GLU A 284 16.29 37.25 -9.21
CA GLU A 284 17.15 36.58 -10.20
C GLU A 284 18.43 35.98 -9.60
N PRO A 285 19.22 36.68 -8.74
CA PRO A 285 20.43 36.09 -8.17
C PRO A 285 20.15 34.88 -7.28
N SER A 286 19.11 34.95 -6.44
CA SER A 286 18.70 33.85 -5.54
C SER A 286 18.13 32.67 -6.31
N PHE A 287 17.28 32.95 -7.30
CA PHE A 287 16.66 31.91 -8.10
C PHE A 287 17.67 31.19 -8.99
N ALA A 288 18.67 31.90 -9.54
CA ALA A 288 19.77 31.28 -10.26
C ALA A 288 20.54 30.27 -9.39
N ARG A 289 20.77 30.59 -8.10
CA ARG A 289 21.33 29.64 -7.13
C ARG A 289 20.39 28.47 -6.87
N ALA A 290 19.08 28.71 -6.75
CA ALA A 290 18.10 27.64 -6.59
C ALA A 290 18.10 26.63 -7.74
N LEU A 291 18.28 27.11 -8.98
CA LEU A 291 18.39 26.27 -10.16
C LEU A 291 19.72 25.49 -10.22
N ALA A 292 20.82 26.09 -9.77
CA ALA A 292 22.15 25.48 -9.83
C ALA A 292 22.43 24.51 -8.66
N ASP A 293 22.03 24.90 -7.45
CA ASP A 293 22.44 24.29 -6.19
C ASP A 293 21.27 23.65 -5.41
N GLY A 294 20.05 23.72 -5.95
CA GLY A 294 18.89 23.03 -5.37
C GLY A 294 19.06 21.51 -5.39
N HIS A 295 18.40 20.85 -4.46
CA HIS A 295 18.53 19.40 -4.27
C HIS A 295 17.18 18.71 -4.09
N TYR A 296 17.20 17.41 -4.32
CA TYR A 296 16.07 16.53 -4.08
C TYR A 296 16.13 16.00 -2.66
N PHE A 297 15.00 16.06 -1.96
CA PHE A 297 14.80 15.48 -0.64
C PHE A 297 14.51 13.98 -0.78
N GLU A 298 14.57 13.25 0.33
CA GLU A 298 14.37 11.78 0.35
C GLU A 298 13.02 11.35 -0.22
N ASP A 299 12.00 12.21 -0.07
CA ASP A 299 10.65 11.99 -0.60
C ASP A 299 10.53 12.24 -2.12
N GLY A 300 11.60 12.72 -2.75
CA GLY A 300 11.65 13.06 -4.17
C GLY A 300 11.19 14.49 -4.49
N SER A 301 10.83 15.31 -3.50
CA SER A 301 10.53 16.73 -3.65
C SER A 301 11.79 17.54 -3.91
N PHE A 302 11.65 18.70 -4.56
CA PHE A 302 12.77 19.60 -4.84
C PHE A 302 12.66 20.89 -4.03
N GLY A 303 13.81 21.39 -3.58
CA GLY A 303 13.90 22.70 -2.95
C GLY A 303 15.32 23.21 -2.79
N TYR A 304 15.42 24.49 -2.47
CA TYR A 304 16.68 25.15 -2.19
C TYR A 304 16.49 26.22 -1.12
N TRP A 305 17.36 26.24 -0.11
CA TRP A 305 17.39 27.31 0.87
C TRP A 305 18.57 28.23 0.61
N ASP A 306 18.26 29.47 0.27
CA ASP A 306 19.24 30.53 0.12
C ASP A 306 19.51 31.18 1.48
N ALA A 307 20.60 30.76 2.13
CA ALA A 307 20.98 31.28 3.43
C ALA A 307 21.38 32.78 3.39
N ALA A 308 21.81 33.31 2.24
CA ALA A 308 22.22 34.71 2.12
C ALA A 308 21.01 35.65 2.07
N GLU A 309 19.91 35.21 1.45
CA GLU A 309 18.66 35.97 1.34
C GLU A 309 17.57 35.49 2.30
N LEU A 310 17.87 34.47 3.11
CA LEU A 310 16.91 33.78 3.99
C LEU A 310 15.65 33.36 3.22
N ARG A 311 15.83 32.76 2.05
CA ARG A 311 14.73 32.45 1.12
C ARG A 311 14.64 30.96 0.84
N TRP A 312 13.46 30.41 1.01
CA TRP A 312 13.14 29.04 0.61
C TRP A 312 12.51 29.02 -0.77
N TRP A 313 13.07 28.23 -1.68
CA TRP A 313 12.57 27.97 -3.02
C TRP A 313 12.01 26.55 -3.10
N THR A 314 10.84 26.41 -3.71
CA THR A 314 10.19 25.12 -3.93
C THR A 314 9.39 25.14 -5.21
N PHE A 315 9.56 24.11 -6.04
CA PHE A 315 8.89 23.95 -7.31
C PHE A 315 8.99 22.50 -7.80
N ASP A 316 8.05 22.11 -8.66
CA ASP A 316 8.16 20.85 -9.38
C ASP A 316 9.21 20.98 -10.48
N THR A 317 10.22 20.11 -10.49
CA THR A 317 11.08 19.89 -11.68
C THR A 317 10.50 18.77 -12.52
N GLU A 318 11.01 18.54 -13.74
CA GLU A 318 10.62 17.39 -14.57
C GLU A 318 10.75 16.06 -13.79
N LYS A 319 11.79 15.94 -12.96
CA LYS A 319 12.01 14.78 -12.10
C LYS A 319 11.00 14.66 -10.97
N VAL A 320 10.54 15.76 -10.36
CA VAL A 320 9.48 15.73 -9.33
C VAL A 320 8.17 15.28 -9.97
N ILE A 321 7.83 15.78 -11.16
CA ILE A 321 6.64 15.35 -11.91
C ILE A 321 6.67 13.85 -12.18
N LEU A 322 7.78 13.33 -12.72
CA LEU A 322 7.95 11.89 -12.92
C LEU A 322 7.85 11.11 -11.61
N SER A 323 8.38 11.63 -10.51
CA SER A 323 8.25 11.02 -9.18
C SER A 323 6.78 10.93 -8.75
N LYS A 324 6.02 12.02 -8.85
CA LYS A 324 4.58 12.05 -8.54
C LYS A 324 3.78 11.07 -9.39
N LEU A 325 4.04 11.00 -10.70
CA LEU A 325 3.37 10.06 -11.58
C LEU A 325 3.64 8.60 -11.17
N ARG A 326 4.91 8.27 -10.87
CA ARG A 326 5.33 6.91 -10.49
C ARG A 326 4.90 6.49 -9.09
N THR A 327 4.85 7.42 -8.15
CA THR A 327 4.60 7.13 -6.73
C THR A 327 3.14 7.31 -6.33
N ILE A 328 2.39 8.14 -7.06
CA ILE A 328 1.00 8.49 -6.72
C ILE A 328 0.06 8.00 -7.82
N VAL A 329 0.18 8.51 -9.04
CA VAL A 329 -0.81 8.30 -10.12
C VAL A 329 -0.93 6.83 -10.51
N GLY A 330 0.20 6.18 -10.83
CA GLY A 330 0.23 4.77 -11.21
C GLY A 330 -0.22 3.83 -10.08
N PRO A 331 0.42 3.89 -8.89
CA PRO A 331 0.10 2.99 -7.78
C PRO A 331 -1.36 3.11 -7.30
N LEU A 332 -1.91 4.32 -7.23
CA LEU A 332 -3.28 4.55 -6.79
C LEU A 332 -4.32 4.41 -7.91
N ARG A 333 -3.87 4.24 -9.17
CA ARG A 333 -4.74 4.17 -10.37
C ARG A 333 -5.68 5.38 -10.43
N LEU A 334 -5.10 6.56 -10.34
CA LEU A 334 -5.85 7.81 -10.42
C LEU A 334 -6.49 7.99 -11.79
N GLY A 335 -7.56 8.79 -11.86
CA GLY A 335 -8.23 9.13 -13.13
C GLY A 335 -7.31 9.85 -14.12
N GLY A 336 -6.31 10.55 -13.60
CA GLY A 336 -5.29 11.22 -14.39
C GLY A 336 -4.57 12.31 -13.60
N VAL A 337 -4.13 13.33 -14.33
CA VAL A 337 -3.48 14.53 -13.79
C VAL A 337 -4.03 15.77 -14.47
N PHE A 338 -3.88 16.90 -13.81
CA PHE A 338 -4.07 18.21 -14.41
C PHE A 338 -2.94 19.15 -13.95
N ALA A 339 -2.71 20.21 -14.72
CA ALA A 339 -1.75 21.24 -14.36
C ALA A 339 -2.42 22.61 -14.26
N TRP A 340 -1.95 23.39 -13.29
CA TRP A 340 -2.15 24.82 -13.19
C TRP A 340 -0.81 25.53 -13.48
N GLY A 341 -0.69 26.33 -14.54
CA GLY A 341 -1.49 26.39 -15.77
C GLY A 341 -0.72 25.88 -17.00
N LEU A 342 -1.41 25.51 -18.09
CA LEU A 342 -0.76 24.99 -19.31
C LEU A 342 0.27 25.98 -19.89
N GLY A 343 -0.10 27.24 -20.02
CA GLY A 343 0.78 28.26 -20.59
C GLY A 343 1.85 28.75 -19.61
N GLU A 344 1.75 28.42 -18.32
CA GLU A 344 2.77 28.79 -17.33
C GLU A 344 4.10 28.07 -17.55
N ASP A 345 4.10 26.96 -18.29
CA ASP A 345 5.28 26.17 -18.67
C ASP A 345 5.89 26.62 -20.03
N ALA A 346 5.29 27.61 -20.69
CA ALA A 346 5.80 28.16 -21.95
C ALA A 346 7.15 28.88 -21.74
N PRO A 347 7.96 29.06 -22.80
CA PRO A 347 7.77 28.54 -24.16
C PRO A 347 8.26 27.10 -24.35
N ALA A 348 8.93 26.53 -23.34
CA ALA A 348 9.64 25.26 -23.48
C ALA A 348 8.76 24.03 -23.22
N PHE A 349 7.68 24.18 -22.44
CA PHE A 349 6.74 23.11 -22.11
C PHE A 349 7.40 21.85 -21.53
N ARG A 350 8.41 22.05 -20.67
CA ARG A 350 9.24 20.94 -20.14
C ARG A 350 8.47 20.12 -19.13
N HIS A 351 7.67 20.76 -18.27
CA HIS A 351 6.85 20.09 -17.27
C HIS A 351 5.72 19.29 -17.94
N LEU A 352 5.14 19.83 -19.01
CA LEU A 352 4.17 19.12 -19.86
C LEU A 352 4.79 17.92 -20.56
N SER A 353 5.99 18.06 -21.13
CA SER A 353 6.71 16.93 -21.72
C SER A 353 6.96 15.83 -20.69
N ALA A 354 7.47 16.19 -19.51
CA ALA A 354 7.71 15.25 -18.42
C ALA A 354 6.43 14.54 -17.97
N THR A 355 5.31 15.28 -17.94
CA THR A 355 3.99 14.71 -17.62
C THR A 355 3.57 13.64 -18.62
N PHE A 356 3.73 13.91 -19.92
CA PHE A 356 3.41 12.95 -20.96
C PHE A 356 4.33 11.74 -20.98
N ASP A 357 5.64 11.96 -20.78
CA ASP A 357 6.58 10.86 -20.69
C ASP A 357 6.23 9.92 -19.53
N GLY A 358 5.91 10.46 -18.36
CA GLY A 358 5.50 9.65 -17.20
C GLY A 358 4.15 8.95 -17.41
N LEU A 359 3.15 9.61 -17.99
CA LEU A 359 1.86 8.97 -18.29
C LEU A 359 2.00 7.85 -19.33
N LYS A 360 2.88 8.03 -20.33
CA LYS A 360 3.18 7.01 -21.33
C LYS A 360 3.91 5.81 -20.71
N GLU A 361 4.83 6.05 -19.78
CA GLU A 361 5.49 5.01 -18.98
C GLU A 361 4.47 4.18 -18.21
N LEU A 362 3.52 4.84 -17.54
CA LEU A 362 2.43 4.16 -16.82
C LEU A 362 1.56 3.33 -17.77
N ARG A 363 1.10 3.88 -18.90
CA ARG A 363 0.29 3.17 -19.89
C ARG A 363 0.98 1.95 -20.49
N ASN A 364 2.27 2.03 -20.77
CA ASN A 364 3.03 0.89 -21.29
C ASN A 364 3.19 -0.22 -20.24
N THR A 365 3.20 0.15 -18.96
CA THR A 365 3.25 -0.77 -17.84
C THR A 365 1.87 -1.38 -17.56
N GLU A 366 0.80 -0.59 -17.70
CA GLU A 366 -0.59 -1.04 -17.61
C GLU A 366 -0.99 -1.92 -18.79
N GLY A 367 -0.62 -1.63 -20.03
CA GLY A 367 -0.92 -2.48 -21.19
C GLY A 367 -0.32 -3.89 -21.07
N LYS A 368 0.90 -4.00 -20.51
CA LYS A 368 1.52 -5.29 -20.17
C LYS A 368 0.83 -5.98 -18.99
N ARG A 369 0.25 -5.21 -18.07
CA ARG A 369 -0.52 -5.71 -16.92
C ARG A 369 -1.94 -6.10 -17.32
N ASP A 370 -2.55 -5.44 -18.30
CA ASP A 370 -3.89 -5.67 -18.83
C ASP A 370 -3.93 -6.87 -19.78
N GLU A 371 -2.88 -7.12 -20.57
CA GLU A 371 -2.70 -8.41 -21.25
C GLU A 371 -2.60 -9.56 -20.23
N LEU A 372 -1.95 -9.33 -19.08
CA LEU A 372 -1.87 -10.28 -17.98
C LEU A 372 -3.23 -10.41 -17.23
N LEU A 373 -3.99 -9.32 -17.09
CA LEU A 373 -5.30 -9.27 -16.44
C LEU A 373 -6.43 -9.77 -17.34
N ALA A 374 -6.33 -9.68 -18.67
CA ALA A 374 -7.28 -10.26 -19.62
C ALA A 374 -7.24 -11.79 -19.59
N VAL A 375 -6.07 -12.38 -19.31
CA VAL A 375 -5.94 -13.80 -18.97
C VAL A 375 -6.62 -14.12 -17.62
N ILE A 376 -6.66 -13.17 -16.68
CA ILE A 376 -7.29 -13.32 -15.35
C ILE A 376 -8.81 -13.07 -15.41
N SER A 377 -9.30 -12.17 -16.27
CA SER A 377 -10.71 -11.75 -16.36
C SER A 377 -11.64 -12.81 -16.95
N GLN A 378 -11.11 -13.88 -17.57
CA GLN A 378 -11.90 -15.05 -17.93
C GLN A 378 -12.33 -15.91 -16.71
N VAL A 379 -11.95 -15.54 -15.47
CA VAL A 379 -12.15 -16.37 -14.27
C VAL A 379 -13.11 -15.77 -13.22
N THR A 380 -13.68 -14.57 -13.40
CA THR A 380 -14.48 -13.94 -12.32
C THR A 380 -15.83 -13.38 -12.75
N THR A 381 -16.83 -14.25 -12.82
CA THR A 381 -18.26 -13.91 -12.69
C THR A 381 -18.95 -14.89 -11.73
N ALA A 382 -18.50 -14.94 -10.46
CA ALA A 382 -19.27 -15.61 -9.42
C ALA A 382 -18.96 -14.98 -8.05
N SER A 383 -20.02 -14.64 -7.31
CA SER A 383 -19.97 -14.32 -5.89
C SER A 383 -19.25 -15.46 -5.13
N PRO A 384 -18.31 -15.17 -4.21
CA PRO A 384 -17.48 -16.19 -3.58
C PRO A 384 -18.33 -17.23 -2.86
N ARG A 385 -18.12 -18.51 -3.19
CA ARG A 385 -18.55 -19.66 -2.39
C ARG A 385 -17.30 -20.42 -1.96
N PRO A 386 -16.96 -20.45 -0.66
CA PRO A 386 -15.88 -21.30 -0.17
C PRO A 386 -16.14 -22.76 -0.58
N SER A 387 -15.10 -23.55 -0.85
CA SER A 387 -15.29 -25.00 -0.82
C SER A 387 -15.59 -25.38 0.63
N THR A 388 -16.85 -25.71 0.91
CA THR A 388 -17.32 -26.06 2.26
C THR A 388 -16.85 -27.43 2.73
N HIS A 389 -16.21 -28.22 1.86
CA HIS A 389 -15.85 -29.60 2.15
C HIS A 389 -14.35 -29.73 2.46
N VAL A 390 -14.03 -30.01 3.72
CA VAL A 390 -12.66 -30.29 4.17
C VAL A 390 -12.31 -31.76 3.91
N GLU A 391 -11.13 -32.00 3.37
CA GLU A 391 -10.58 -33.32 3.05
C GLU A 391 -9.24 -33.49 3.77
N LEU A 392 -9.21 -34.33 4.80
CA LEU A 392 -8.05 -34.49 5.68
C LEU A 392 -6.98 -35.46 5.14
N GLY A 393 -7.33 -36.31 4.17
CA GLY A 393 -6.47 -37.40 3.74
C GLY A 393 -6.17 -38.42 4.86
N PRO A 394 -5.24 -39.38 4.63
CA PRO A 394 -5.04 -40.51 5.54
C PRO A 394 -4.25 -40.18 6.81
N ARG A 395 -3.49 -39.07 6.84
CA ARG A 395 -2.49 -38.80 7.90
C ARG A 395 -3.12 -38.71 9.30
N PRO A 396 -4.20 -37.95 9.54
CA PRO A 396 -4.85 -37.93 10.86
C PRO A 396 -5.27 -39.30 11.36
N TYR A 397 -5.84 -40.13 10.49
CA TYR A 397 -6.32 -41.47 10.85
C TYR A 397 -5.17 -42.44 11.13
N TYR A 398 -4.08 -42.35 10.37
CA TYR A 398 -2.85 -43.08 10.64
C TYR A 398 -2.31 -42.76 12.03
N LEU A 399 -2.25 -41.47 12.38
CA LEU A 399 -1.79 -41.01 13.69
C LEU A 399 -2.65 -41.59 14.82
N VAL A 400 -3.99 -41.48 14.73
CA VAL A 400 -4.92 -42.05 15.74
C VAL A 400 -4.76 -43.57 15.87
N ASN A 401 -4.61 -44.29 14.75
CA ASN A 401 -4.39 -45.74 14.76
C ASN A 401 -3.06 -46.13 15.39
N ASN A 402 -2.05 -45.26 15.33
CA ASN A 402 -0.73 -45.48 15.90
C ASN A 402 -0.62 -45.05 17.37
N MET A 403 -1.62 -44.33 17.93
CA MET A 403 -1.63 -43.90 19.33
C MET A 403 -1.63 -45.07 20.33
N THR A 404 -1.19 -44.81 21.56
CA THR A 404 -1.41 -45.73 22.69
C THR A 404 -2.87 -45.63 23.16
N ASP A 405 -3.44 -46.75 23.60
CA ASP A 405 -4.80 -46.79 24.14
C ASP A 405 -4.94 -45.84 25.34
N GLY A 406 -5.99 -45.04 25.32
CA GLY A 406 -6.27 -44.08 26.38
C GLY A 406 -7.40 -43.11 26.02
N PRO A 407 -7.80 -42.24 26.97
CA PRO A 407 -8.96 -41.36 26.78
C PRO A 407 -8.86 -40.45 25.56
N LEU A 408 -7.67 -39.89 25.30
CA LEU A 408 -7.44 -39.03 24.14
C LEU A 408 -7.63 -39.79 22.82
N ARG A 409 -7.06 -41.01 22.72
CA ARG A 409 -7.26 -41.87 21.54
C ARG A 409 -8.73 -42.18 21.33
N SER A 410 -9.46 -42.59 22.38
CA SER A 410 -10.89 -42.89 22.29
C SER A 410 -11.72 -41.68 21.85
N GLN A 411 -11.38 -40.47 22.33
CA GLN A 411 -12.02 -39.24 21.91
C GLN A 411 -11.77 -38.95 20.42
N LEU A 412 -10.52 -39.01 19.99
CA LEU A 412 -10.14 -38.78 18.59
C LEU A 412 -10.76 -39.83 17.66
N GLU A 413 -10.82 -41.09 18.08
CA GLU A 413 -11.47 -42.19 17.37
C GLU A 413 -12.96 -41.88 17.11
N SER A 414 -13.66 -41.32 18.11
CA SER A 414 -15.07 -40.95 17.97
C SER A 414 -15.33 -39.84 16.95
N CYS A 415 -14.28 -39.11 16.56
CA CYS A 415 -14.35 -37.97 15.63
C CYS A 415 -14.02 -38.35 14.18
N LYS A 416 -13.64 -39.60 13.87
CA LYS A 416 -13.16 -39.98 12.53
C LYS A 416 -14.16 -39.73 11.41
N GLU A 417 -15.43 -39.98 11.67
CA GLU A 417 -16.54 -39.81 10.72
C GLU A 417 -17.24 -38.45 10.85
N LYS A 418 -16.65 -37.52 11.63
CA LYS A 418 -17.22 -36.18 11.81
C LYS A 418 -17.04 -35.35 10.55
N GLU A 419 -18.07 -34.57 10.19
CA GLU A 419 -17.93 -33.55 9.16
C GLU A 419 -16.95 -32.46 9.62
N MET A 420 -15.92 -32.23 8.82
CA MET A 420 -14.81 -31.32 9.15
C MET A 420 -15.05 -29.93 8.58
N ARG A 421 -14.66 -28.91 9.34
CA ARG A 421 -14.73 -27.49 8.96
C ARG A 421 -13.37 -26.81 9.07
N PRO A 422 -13.14 -25.72 8.32
CA PRO A 422 -11.95 -24.91 8.51
C PRO A 422 -11.81 -24.42 9.96
N SER A 423 -10.59 -24.34 10.46
CA SER A 423 -10.32 -23.84 11.82
C SER A 423 -9.17 -22.85 11.85
N LYS A 424 -9.37 -21.68 12.47
CA LYS A 424 -8.32 -20.68 12.72
C LYS A 424 -7.24 -21.18 13.67
N PHE A 425 -7.48 -22.27 14.38
CA PHE A 425 -6.46 -22.96 15.16
C PHE A 425 -5.41 -23.65 14.27
N SER A 426 -5.81 -24.06 13.06
CA SER A 426 -4.95 -24.66 12.05
C SER A 426 -4.40 -23.59 11.11
N ILE A 427 -3.11 -23.33 11.21
CA ILE A 427 -2.40 -22.34 10.41
C ILE A 427 -1.51 -23.07 9.39
N GLY A 428 -1.75 -22.83 8.10
CA GLY A 428 -1.01 -23.46 7.02
C GLY A 428 0.36 -22.84 6.84
N HIS A 429 1.39 -23.43 7.45
CA HIS A 429 2.78 -22.99 7.31
C HIS A 429 3.25 -23.27 5.89
N ARG A 430 3.71 -22.24 5.18
CA ARG A 430 4.22 -22.29 3.80
C ARG A 430 3.25 -22.92 2.78
N GLY A 431 1.96 -22.72 3.04
CA GLY A 431 0.84 -23.26 2.27
C GLY A 431 0.15 -24.45 2.94
N GLY A 432 0.76 -25.07 3.96
CA GLY A 432 0.08 -26.03 4.85
C GLY A 432 -0.02 -27.48 4.36
N ALA A 433 0.62 -27.82 3.25
CA ALA A 433 0.68 -29.18 2.68
C ALA A 433 2.09 -29.57 2.19
N CYS A 434 3.12 -29.06 2.87
CA CYS A 434 4.52 -29.09 2.46
C CYS A 434 5.20 -30.47 2.50
N LEU A 435 4.51 -31.51 2.96
CA LEU A 435 4.99 -32.90 2.84
C LEU A 435 4.80 -33.45 1.42
N GLN A 436 3.87 -32.86 0.66
CA GLN A 436 3.50 -33.33 -0.68
C GLN A 436 3.66 -32.27 -1.77
N PHE A 437 3.63 -31.00 -1.40
CA PHE A 437 3.66 -29.88 -2.34
C PHE A 437 4.81 -28.91 -2.03
N PRO A 438 5.41 -28.27 -3.05
CA PRO A 438 6.43 -27.25 -2.85
C PRO A 438 5.97 -26.11 -1.93
N GLU A 439 6.85 -25.67 -1.05
CA GLU A 439 6.61 -24.56 -0.12
C GLU A 439 6.26 -23.28 -0.88
N HIS A 440 5.31 -22.49 -0.34
CA HIS A 440 4.85 -21.21 -0.90
C HIS A 440 4.45 -21.29 -2.38
N SER A 441 3.97 -22.46 -2.82
CA SER A 441 3.35 -22.64 -4.12
C SER A 441 1.84 -22.47 -4.07
N GLN A 442 1.24 -22.17 -5.22
CA GLN A 442 -0.21 -22.19 -5.37
C GLN A 442 -0.79 -23.54 -4.97
N GLU A 443 -0.15 -24.63 -5.37
CA GLU A 443 -0.59 -26.01 -5.12
C GLU A 443 -0.61 -26.32 -3.62
N SER A 444 0.47 -25.98 -2.89
CA SER A 444 0.52 -26.14 -1.43
C SER A 444 -0.60 -25.35 -0.76
N THR A 445 -0.78 -24.07 -1.13
CA THR A 445 -1.82 -23.18 -0.57
C THR A 445 -3.23 -23.77 -0.74
N MET A 446 -3.56 -24.26 -1.94
CA MET A 446 -4.86 -24.85 -2.23
C MET A 446 -5.06 -26.20 -1.51
N ALA A 447 -4.00 -27.00 -1.39
CA ALA A 447 -4.04 -28.25 -0.65
C ALA A 447 -4.21 -28.02 0.86
N GLY A 448 -3.52 -27.03 1.45
CA GLY A 448 -3.74 -26.63 2.84
C GLY A 448 -5.17 -26.17 3.10
N ALA A 449 -5.73 -25.35 2.21
CA ALA A 449 -7.14 -24.95 2.25
C ALA A 449 -8.10 -26.16 2.24
N ARG A 450 -7.84 -27.14 1.37
CA ARG A 450 -8.60 -28.42 1.34
C ARG A 450 -8.46 -29.21 2.63
N MET A 451 -7.30 -29.16 3.27
CA MET A 451 -7.05 -29.76 4.59
C MET A 451 -7.65 -28.98 5.77
N GLY A 452 -8.38 -27.89 5.51
CA GLY A 452 -9.18 -27.15 6.49
C GLY A 452 -8.40 -26.17 7.36
N VAL A 453 -7.31 -25.59 6.86
CA VAL A 453 -6.71 -24.40 7.50
C VAL A 453 -7.73 -23.27 7.57
N GLY A 454 -7.70 -22.52 8.67
CA GLY A 454 -8.44 -21.26 8.81
C GLY A 454 -7.58 -20.03 8.51
N VAL A 455 -6.25 -20.19 8.52
CA VAL A 455 -5.27 -19.13 8.29
C VAL A 455 -4.19 -19.63 7.34
N LEU A 456 -3.88 -18.86 6.29
CA LEU A 456 -2.84 -19.20 5.31
C LEU A 456 -1.68 -18.21 5.34
N GLU A 457 -0.47 -18.76 5.35
CA GLU A 457 0.77 -18.02 5.40
C GLU A 457 1.33 -17.70 4.02
N CYS A 458 1.91 -16.50 3.91
CA CYS A 458 2.87 -16.15 2.88
C CYS A 458 4.10 -15.57 3.60
N ASP A 459 5.24 -16.23 3.45
CA ASP A 459 6.51 -15.69 3.95
C ASP A 459 6.97 -14.66 2.94
N VAL A 460 6.89 -13.39 3.31
CA VAL A 460 7.09 -12.29 2.38
C VAL A 460 8.57 -11.98 2.27
N THR A 461 9.07 -11.96 1.04
CA THR A 461 10.36 -11.41 0.64
C THR A 461 10.15 -10.46 -0.55
N PHE A 462 11.22 -9.82 -1.04
CA PHE A 462 11.14 -8.92 -2.19
C PHE A 462 12.12 -9.29 -3.31
N THR A 463 11.70 -9.06 -4.55
CA THR A 463 12.51 -9.23 -5.76
C THR A 463 13.41 -8.02 -6.04
N LYS A 464 14.32 -8.14 -7.01
CA LYS A 464 15.21 -7.03 -7.43
C LYS A 464 14.47 -5.75 -7.79
N ASP A 465 13.29 -5.89 -8.38
CA ASP A 465 12.36 -4.81 -8.75
C ASP A 465 11.32 -4.49 -7.65
N LEU A 466 11.65 -4.82 -6.41
CA LEU A 466 10.90 -4.51 -5.18
C LEU A 466 9.45 -5.04 -5.17
N GLN A 467 9.18 -6.14 -5.88
CA GLN A 467 7.88 -6.81 -5.84
C GLN A 467 7.86 -7.85 -4.72
N LEU A 468 6.72 -7.99 -4.05
CA LEU A 468 6.60 -8.86 -2.87
C LEU A 468 6.19 -10.28 -3.28
N VAL A 469 6.95 -11.29 -2.86
CA VAL A 469 6.74 -12.69 -3.23
C VAL A 469 6.75 -13.60 -2.02
N CYS A 470 6.02 -14.71 -2.09
CA CYS A 470 5.96 -15.70 -1.02
C CYS A 470 7.14 -16.68 -1.15
N ARG A 471 8.11 -16.65 -0.23
CA ARG A 471 9.25 -17.57 -0.13
C ARG A 471 9.71 -17.73 1.31
N HIS A 472 10.17 -18.92 1.64
CA HIS A 472 10.52 -19.25 3.01
C HIS A 472 11.74 -18.49 3.52
N SER A 473 12.70 -18.20 2.64
CA SER A 473 13.76 -17.24 2.93
C SER A 473 14.06 -16.40 1.70
N GLN A 474 14.69 -15.24 1.91
CA GLN A 474 15.10 -14.41 0.78
C GLN A 474 16.07 -15.17 -0.12
N CYS A 475 16.92 -16.05 0.42
CA CYS A 475 17.91 -16.79 -0.33
C CYS A 475 17.69 -18.32 -0.40
N ASP A 476 16.44 -18.76 -0.59
CA ASP A 476 16.09 -20.19 -0.67
C ASP A 476 15.98 -20.76 -2.09
N LEU A 477 16.03 -19.92 -3.15
CA LEU A 477 15.59 -20.33 -4.49
C LEU A 477 16.35 -21.52 -5.07
N HIS A 478 17.61 -21.67 -4.69
CA HIS A 478 18.50 -22.72 -5.17
C HIS A 478 18.15 -24.13 -4.65
N THR A 479 17.44 -24.26 -3.53
CA THR A 479 16.96 -25.56 -3.02
C THR A 479 15.45 -25.74 -3.20
N THR A 480 14.72 -24.68 -3.54
CA THR A 480 13.25 -24.67 -3.58
C THR A 480 12.67 -24.33 -4.96
N THR A 481 13.50 -24.07 -5.97
CA THR A 481 13.09 -23.94 -7.39
C THR A 481 14.04 -24.65 -8.34
N ASN A 482 13.74 -24.60 -9.63
CA ASN A 482 14.63 -25.00 -10.72
C ASN A 482 15.68 -23.93 -11.13
N ILE A 483 15.85 -22.82 -10.40
CA ILE A 483 16.66 -21.67 -10.87
C ILE A 483 18.08 -22.03 -11.33
N VAL A 484 18.75 -22.95 -10.63
CA VAL A 484 20.14 -23.33 -10.95
C VAL A 484 20.28 -24.08 -12.28
N SER A 485 19.22 -24.72 -12.78
CA SER A 485 19.23 -25.39 -14.08
C SER A 485 18.94 -24.45 -15.25
N ILE A 486 18.50 -23.21 -14.97
CA ILE A 486 18.27 -22.16 -15.97
C ILE A 486 19.53 -21.30 -16.05
N ALA A 487 20.40 -21.57 -17.03
CA ALA A 487 21.73 -20.96 -17.13
C ALA A 487 21.73 -19.41 -16.99
N ALA A 488 20.78 -18.73 -17.63
CA ALA A 488 20.65 -17.27 -17.57
C ALA A 488 20.29 -16.72 -16.18
N LEU A 489 19.52 -17.47 -15.40
CA LEU A 489 19.12 -17.07 -14.03
C LEU A 489 20.14 -17.55 -12.99
N ASN A 490 20.71 -18.75 -13.16
CA ASN A 490 21.80 -19.24 -12.32
C ASN A 490 23.00 -18.29 -12.31
N ALA A 491 23.31 -17.66 -13.45
CA ALA A 491 24.37 -16.66 -13.56
C ALA A 491 24.10 -15.37 -12.75
N LYS A 492 22.85 -15.09 -12.40
CA LYS A 492 22.45 -13.93 -11.60
C LYS A 492 22.47 -14.19 -10.10
N CYS A 493 22.47 -15.46 -9.70
CA CYS A 493 22.47 -15.83 -8.29
C CYS A 493 23.66 -15.18 -7.57
N THR A 494 23.42 -14.74 -6.33
CA THR A 494 24.46 -14.25 -5.41
C THR A 494 25.67 -15.19 -5.38
N LYS A 495 25.43 -16.49 -5.41
CA LYS A 495 26.43 -17.52 -5.70
C LYS A 495 25.86 -18.51 -6.72
N PRO A 496 26.29 -18.45 -8.00
CA PRO A 496 25.91 -19.45 -9.00
C PRO A 496 26.31 -20.86 -8.58
N PHE A 497 25.65 -21.87 -9.16
CA PHE A 497 25.97 -23.28 -8.88
C PHE A 497 27.46 -23.60 -9.07
N ILE A 498 28.05 -24.19 -8.04
CA ILE A 498 29.40 -24.75 -8.04
C ILE A 498 29.28 -26.26 -7.81
N PRO A 499 29.78 -27.11 -8.73
CA PRO A 499 29.71 -28.56 -8.58
C PRO A 499 30.59 -29.07 -7.44
N ALA A 500 30.23 -30.23 -6.90
CA ALA A 500 31.07 -30.95 -5.96
C ALA A 500 32.41 -31.32 -6.61
N ALA A 501 33.51 -30.96 -5.96
CA ALA A 501 34.86 -31.24 -6.45
C ALA A 501 35.87 -31.26 -5.30
N ASN A 502 36.87 -32.13 -5.37
CA ASN A 502 38.00 -32.22 -4.42
C ASN A 502 37.54 -32.32 -2.94
N GLY A 503 36.50 -33.13 -2.68
CA GLY A 503 35.94 -33.31 -1.34
C GLY A 503 35.09 -32.14 -0.83
N LYS A 504 34.90 -31.07 -1.61
CA LYS A 504 33.96 -29.99 -1.29
C LYS A 504 32.56 -30.31 -1.83
N PRO A 505 31.50 -30.10 -1.04
CA PRO A 505 30.14 -30.30 -1.52
C PRO A 505 29.75 -29.27 -2.58
N ALA A 506 28.80 -29.65 -3.42
CA ALA A 506 28.12 -28.74 -4.33
C ALA A 506 27.45 -27.61 -3.57
N SER A 507 27.41 -26.41 -4.14
CA SER A 507 26.80 -25.25 -3.48
C SER A 507 26.25 -24.23 -4.46
N ALA A 508 25.22 -23.50 -4.02
CA ALA A 508 24.63 -22.35 -4.69
C ALA A 508 24.04 -21.43 -3.62
N LYS A 509 23.77 -20.17 -3.95
CA LYS A 509 22.97 -19.23 -3.15
C LYS A 509 22.25 -18.31 -4.13
N CYS A 510 20.95 -18.52 -4.29
CA CYS A 510 20.12 -17.71 -5.17
C CYS A 510 19.02 -17.06 -4.33
N CYS A 511 18.89 -15.74 -4.46
CA CYS A 511 17.96 -14.93 -3.69
C CYS A 511 16.86 -14.32 -4.57
N THR A 512 15.69 -14.06 -4.00
CA THR A 512 14.61 -13.36 -4.70
C THR A 512 15.08 -11.97 -5.17
N SER A 513 15.92 -11.30 -4.38
CA SER A 513 16.57 -10.02 -4.72
C SER A 513 17.56 -10.08 -5.88
N ASP A 514 17.98 -11.26 -6.35
CA ASP A 514 18.89 -11.41 -7.49
C ASP A 514 18.19 -11.20 -8.84
N ILE A 515 16.87 -11.41 -8.88
CA ILE A 515 16.06 -11.51 -10.10
C ILE A 515 14.81 -10.64 -10.03
N THR A 516 14.22 -10.31 -11.18
CA THR A 516 12.95 -9.56 -11.24
C THR A 516 11.74 -10.44 -10.95
N LEU A 517 10.57 -9.84 -10.72
CA LEU A 517 9.32 -10.59 -10.58
C LEU A 517 9.02 -11.45 -11.81
N ALA A 518 9.22 -10.93 -13.01
CA ALA A 518 8.98 -11.66 -14.25
C ALA A 518 9.84 -12.94 -14.32
N GLU A 519 11.10 -12.84 -13.88
CA GLU A 519 12.03 -13.97 -13.82
C GLU A 519 11.65 -14.97 -12.73
N TYR A 520 11.27 -14.47 -11.55
CA TYR A 520 10.78 -15.29 -10.45
C TYR A 520 9.52 -16.09 -10.85
N LYS A 521 8.60 -15.47 -11.61
CA LYS A 521 7.38 -16.11 -12.12
C LYS A 521 7.65 -17.14 -13.23
N SER A 522 8.86 -17.16 -13.81
CA SER A 522 9.26 -18.19 -14.78
C SER A 522 9.80 -19.48 -14.12
N LEU A 523 10.03 -19.44 -12.80
CA LEU A 523 10.57 -20.58 -12.06
C LEU A 523 9.49 -21.63 -11.76
N CYS A 524 9.91 -22.89 -11.71
CA CYS A 524 9.15 -23.98 -11.14
C CYS A 524 9.57 -24.18 -9.68
N ALA A 525 8.63 -24.05 -8.74
CA ALA A 525 8.83 -24.46 -7.36
C ALA A 525 8.92 -26.00 -7.26
N LYS A 526 9.78 -26.47 -6.37
CA LYS A 526 10.03 -27.89 -6.06
C LYS A 526 10.03 -28.10 -4.55
N MET A 527 9.99 -29.36 -4.13
CA MET A 527 10.21 -29.70 -2.71
C MET A 527 11.57 -29.18 -2.26
N ASP A 528 11.67 -28.64 -1.05
CA ASP A 528 12.97 -28.21 -0.52
C ASP A 528 13.94 -29.40 -0.36
N GLY A 529 15.17 -29.23 -0.82
CA GLY A 529 16.22 -30.26 -0.81
C GLY A 529 17.25 -30.04 -1.91
N PHE A 530 18.49 -30.51 -1.67
CA PHE A 530 19.56 -30.48 -2.65
C PHE A 530 20.49 -31.69 -2.49
N ASN A 531 21.20 -32.06 -3.56
CA ASN A 531 22.22 -33.09 -3.54
C ASN A 531 23.62 -32.48 -3.40
N ALA A 532 24.19 -32.56 -2.20
CA ALA A 532 25.52 -32.03 -1.89
C ALA A 532 26.67 -32.71 -2.69
N SER A 533 26.45 -33.87 -3.28
CA SER A 533 27.45 -34.59 -4.10
C SER A 533 27.30 -34.34 -5.60
N ALA A 534 26.38 -33.46 -6.02
CA ALA A 534 26.09 -33.24 -7.42
C ALA A 534 27.24 -32.57 -8.19
N THR A 535 27.56 -33.11 -9.36
CA THR A 535 28.58 -32.56 -10.27
C THR A 535 27.98 -31.71 -11.39
N ASN A 536 26.65 -31.61 -11.47
CA ASN A 536 25.91 -30.78 -12.42
C ASN A 536 24.66 -30.17 -11.76
N ALA A 537 24.12 -29.11 -12.37
CA ALA A 537 23.02 -28.33 -11.79
C ALA A 537 21.68 -29.09 -11.73
N HIS A 538 21.44 -30.02 -12.66
CA HIS A 538 20.22 -30.82 -12.66
C HIS A 538 20.19 -31.76 -11.44
N ASP A 539 21.28 -32.48 -11.19
CA ASP A 539 21.38 -33.41 -10.06
C ASP A 539 21.41 -32.69 -8.72
N PHE A 540 21.93 -31.45 -8.68
CA PHE A 540 21.92 -30.63 -7.47
C PHE A 540 20.51 -30.38 -6.95
N LEU A 541 19.53 -30.26 -7.84
CA LEU A 541 18.13 -30.06 -7.50
C LEU A 541 17.43 -31.33 -6.98
N SER A 542 18.11 -32.48 -6.92
CA SER A 542 17.57 -33.68 -6.26
C SER A 542 17.74 -33.58 -4.74
N GLY A 543 17.37 -34.61 -3.98
CA GLY A 543 17.67 -34.67 -2.53
C GLY A 543 16.53 -34.22 -1.62
N THR A 544 15.29 -34.27 -2.11
CA THR A 544 14.08 -34.19 -1.27
C THR A 544 14.16 -35.23 -0.14
N PRO A 545 13.95 -34.84 1.14
CA PRO A 545 13.92 -35.80 2.24
C PRO A 545 12.92 -36.93 2.00
N SER A 546 13.30 -38.18 2.28
CA SER A 546 12.51 -39.37 1.89
C SER A 546 11.14 -39.52 2.58
N TRP A 547 10.87 -38.70 3.59
CA TRP A 547 9.57 -38.63 4.28
C TRP A 547 8.64 -37.58 3.65
N ARG A 548 9.11 -36.84 2.64
CA ARG A 548 8.31 -36.05 1.70
C ARG A 548 8.21 -36.80 0.37
N THR A 549 7.36 -36.30 -0.53
CA THR A 549 7.20 -36.88 -1.87
C THR A 549 7.37 -35.84 -2.96
N ASP A 550 8.05 -36.22 -4.05
CA ASP A 550 8.12 -35.42 -5.28
C ASP A 550 6.97 -35.72 -6.24
N LEU A 551 6.05 -36.64 -5.89
CA LEU A 551 4.96 -37.11 -6.76
C LEU A 551 4.11 -35.96 -7.32
N TYR A 552 3.90 -34.90 -6.52
CA TYR A 552 3.12 -33.72 -6.90
C TYR A 552 3.98 -32.48 -7.17
N ALA A 553 5.30 -32.60 -7.09
CA ALA A 553 6.26 -31.50 -7.21
C ALA A 553 6.87 -31.43 -8.62
N THR A 554 6.01 -31.43 -9.64
CA THR A 554 6.45 -31.40 -11.05
C THR A 554 6.90 -30.01 -11.50
N CYS A 555 6.08 -28.99 -11.25
CA CYS A 555 6.40 -27.58 -11.42
C CYS A 555 5.39 -26.76 -10.62
N GLY A 556 5.64 -26.59 -9.31
CA GLY A 556 4.78 -25.78 -8.45
C GLY A 556 4.82 -24.32 -8.88
N LYS A 557 3.70 -23.63 -8.87
CA LYS A 557 3.63 -22.23 -9.30
C LYS A 557 4.13 -21.31 -8.20
N THR A 558 5.12 -20.49 -8.52
CA THR A 558 5.58 -19.42 -7.65
C THR A 558 4.53 -18.32 -7.49
N VAL A 559 4.45 -17.73 -6.30
CA VAL A 559 3.34 -16.85 -5.90
C VAL A 559 3.85 -15.44 -5.55
N HIS A 560 3.21 -14.42 -6.12
CA HIS A 560 3.33 -13.02 -5.70
C HIS A 560 2.35 -12.74 -4.55
N LEU A 561 2.69 -11.82 -3.63
CA LEU A 561 1.87 -11.55 -2.44
C LEU A 561 0.42 -11.20 -2.79
N THR A 562 0.18 -10.38 -3.81
CA THR A 562 -1.19 -10.01 -4.19
C THR A 562 -1.98 -11.18 -4.78
N GLU A 563 -1.31 -12.14 -5.42
CA GLU A 563 -1.94 -13.37 -5.90
C GLU A 563 -2.33 -14.26 -4.72
N HIS A 564 -1.45 -14.38 -3.72
CA HIS A 564 -1.75 -15.07 -2.46
C HIS A 564 -2.95 -14.43 -1.76
N ILE A 565 -2.96 -13.10 -1.58
CA ILE A 565 -4.08 -12.37 -0.98
C ILE A 565 -5.39 -12.68 -1.72
N ALA A 566 -5.39 -12.60 -3.06
CA ALA A 566 -6.57 -12.89 -3.86
C ALA A 566 -7.07 -14.34 -3.70
N MET A 567 -6.15 -15.32 -3.64
CA MET A 567 -6.50 -16.72 -3.40
C MET A 567 -7.14 -16.92 -2.02
N VAL A 568 -6.55 -16.36 -0.97
CA VAL A 568 -7.04 -16.50 0.41
C VAL A 568 -8.39 -15.78 0.60
N GLU A 569 -8.58 -14.60 -0.01
CA GLU A 569 -9.87 -13.91 0.00
C GLU A 569 -10.96 -14.70 -0.73
N LYS A 570 -10.62 -15.33 -1.88
CA LYS A 570 -11.56 -16.20 -2.60
C LYS A 570 -12.00 -17.41 -1.76
N LEU A 571 -11.12 -17.89 -0.88
CA LEU A 571 -11.40 -18.98 0.05
C LEU A 571 -12.13 -18.54 1.32
N GLY A 572 -12.20 -17.24 1.61
CA GLY A 572 -12.80 -16.70 2.84
C GLY A 572 -11.98 -16.97 4.11
N LEU A 573 -10.67 -17.15 3.98
CA LEU A 573 -9.78 -17.52 5.09
C LEU A 573 -9.02 -16.30 5.65
N HIS A 574 -8.34 -16.46 6.79
CA HIS A 574 -7.47 -15.43 7.35
C HIS A 574 -6.06 -15.50 6.73
N HIS A 575 -5.32 -14.39 6.83
CA HIS A 575 -3.96 -14.27 6.32
C HIS A 575 -2.97 -14.20 7.46
N THR A 576 -1.77 -14.75 7.29
CA THR A 576 -0.66 -14.57 8.22
C THR A 576 0.64 -14.26 7.49
N PRO A 577 0.85 -13.04 6.97
CA PRO A 577 2.08 -12.69 6.27
C PRO A 577 3.27 -12.58 7.23
N GLU A 578 4.33 -13.35 7.02
CA GLU A 578 5.59 -13.20 7.76
C GLU A 578 6.53 -12.24 7.01
N LEU A 579 6.95 -11.15 7.63
CA LEU A 579 7.98 -10.28 7.08
C LEU A 579 9.36 -10.91 7.31
N LYS A 580 9.96 -11.50 6.29
CA LYS A 580 11.29 -12.11 6.42
C LYS A 580 12.37 -11.06 6.70
N VAL A 581 13.34 -11.45 7.52
CA VAL A 581 14.56 -10.65 7.72
C VAL A 581 15.33 -10.61 6.40
N PRO A 582 15.70 -9.42 5.87
CA PRO A 582 16.48 -9.33 4.64
C PRO A 582 17.85 -9.98 4.79
N GLU A 583 18.22 -10.83 3.83
CA GLU A 583 19.55 -11.43 3.68
C GLU A 583 20.47 -10.60 2.75
N VAL A 584 20.09 -9.34 2.52
CA VAL A 584 20.85 -8.34 1.78
C VAL A 584 21.17 -7.16 2.68
N THR A 585 22.20 -6.39 2.36
CA THR A 585 22.49 -5.15 3.08
C THR A 585 21.32 -4.18 2.93
N MET A 586 20.83 -3.68 4.06
CA MET A 586 19.80 -2.65 4.11
C MET A 586 20.42 -1.28 4.45
N PRO A 587 19.99 -0.18 3.81
CA PRO A 587 18.96 -0.13 2.78
C PRO A 587 19.40 -0.78 1.47
N PHE A 588 18.48 -1.51 0.85
CA PHE A 588 18.70 -2.12 -0.45
C PHE A 588 18.57 -1.07 -1.56
N THR A 589 19.45 -1.13 -2.56
CA THR A 589 19.36 -0.25 -3.73
C THR A 589 18.40 -0.85 -4.75
N GLY A 590 17.18 -0.31 -4.80
CA GLY A 590 16.15 -0.70 -5.74
C GLY A 590 16.33 -0.11 -7.15
N PRO A 591 15.35 -0.30 -8.04
CA PRO A 591 15.33 0.30 -9.37
C PRO A 591 15.55 1.82 -9.31
N ASN A 592 16.26 2.35 -10.31
CA ASN A 592 16.61 3.78 -10.41
C ASN A 592 17.40 4.33 -9.20
N ASN A 593 18.22 3.50 -8.56
CA ASN A 593 18.98 3.84 -7.34
C ASN A 593 18.10 4.31 -6.19
N SER A 594 16.87 3.77 -6.09
CA SER A 594 15.98 4.08 -4.97
C SER A 594 16.42 3.39 -3.69
N THR A 595 16.34 4.10 -2.57
CA THR A 595 16.69 3.59 -1.23
C THR A 595 15.51 2.80 -0.66
N TYR A 596 15.67 1.49 -0.46
CA TYR A 596 14.62 0.61 0.07
C TYR A 596 15.01 0.10 1.47
N THR A 597 14.42 0.69 2.51
CA THR A 597 14.72 0.38 3.92
C THR A 597 13.89 -0.80 4.42
N TYR A 598 14.27 -1.37 5.57
CA TYR A 598 13.52 -2.48 6.15
C TYR A 598 12.12 -2.05 6.62
N GLU A 599 11.98 -0.83 7.14
CA GLU A 599 10.67 -0.25 7.47
C GLU A 599 9.80 -0.04 6.22
N ARG A 600 10.38 0.38 5.08
CA ARG A 600 9.63 0.48 3.82
C ARG A 600 9.14 -0.89 3.35
N PHE A 601 9.94 -1.93 3.53
CA PHE A 601 9.51 -3.30 3.26
C PHE A 601 8.38 -3.73 4.19
N ALA A 602 8.51 -3.49 5.49
CA ALA A 602 7.48 -3.76 6.48
C ALA A 602 6.15 -3.04 6.17
N GLN A 603 6.24 -1.78 5.75
CA GLN A 603 5.08 -0.98 5.37
C GLN A 603 4.45 -1.46 4.06
N GLN A 604 5.25 -1.74 3.03
CA GLN A 604 4.75 -2.24 1.74
C GLN A 604 3.97 -3.54 1.88
N MET A 605 4.39 -4.42 2.80
CA MET A 605 3.65 -5.64 3.11
C MET A 605 2.25 -5.33 3.65
N ILE A 606 2.11 -4.41 4.62
CA ILE A 606 0.82 -4.00 5.18
C ILE A 606 -0.04 -3.27 4.13
N ASP A 607 0.57 -2.40 3.33
CA ASP A 607 -0.12 -1.64 2.28
C ASP A 607 -0.73 -2.55 1.21
N ALA A 608 -0.13 -3.72 0.94
CA ALA A 608 -0.71 -4.72 0.05
C ALA A 608 -2.08 -5.21 0.55
N TYR A 609 -2.24 -5.40 1.86
CA TYR A 609 -3.51 -5.80 2.48
C TYR A 609 -4.52 -4.65 2.53
N LYS A 610 -4.07 -3.43 2.83
CA LYS A 610 -4.91 -2.22 2.76
C LYS A 610 -5.45 -2.00 1.35
N THR A 611 -4.59 -2.13 0.34
CA THR A 611 -4.95 -1.99 -1.08
C THR A 611 -5.98 -3.04 -1.51
N ALA A 612 -5.82 -4.28 -1.03
CA ALA A 612 -6.78 -5.35 -1.26
C ALA A 612 -8.06 -5.24 -0.40
N ARG A 613 -8.15 -4.22 0.47
CA ARG A 613 -9.26 -3.98 1.41
C ARG A 613 -9.54 -5.15 2.35
N VAL A 614 -8.49 -5.89 2.74
CA VAL A 614 -8.61 -6.94 3.75
C VAL A 614 -8.73 -6.28 5.13
N PRO A 615 -9.77 -6.58 5.92
CA PRO A 615 -9.88 -6.04 7.28
C PRO A 615 -8.66 -6.41 8.12
N PRO A 616 -8.08 -5.48 8.90
CA PRO A 616 -6.91 -5.76 9.76
C PRO A 616 -7.13 -6.96 10.68
N SER A 617 -8.36 -7.16 11.17
CA SER A 617 -8.76 -8.30 12.01
C SER A 617 -8.64 -9.68 11.34
N ARG A 618 -8.44 -9.73 10.01
CA ARG A 618 -8.19 -10.96 9.23
C ARG A 618 -6.73 -11.13 8.83
N VAL A 619 -5.82 -10.26 9.29
CA VAL A 619 -4.39 -10.28 8.96
C VAL A 619 -3.56 -10.42 10.24
N ILE A 620 -2.79 -11.51 10.32
CA ILE A 620 -1.89 -11.82 11.43
C ILE A 620 -0.46 -11.54 10.93
N ALA A 621 -0.02 -10.28 10.97
CA ALA A 621 1.33 -9.93 10.54
C ALA A 621 2.37 -10.54 11.48
N GLN A 622 3.45 -11.11 10.94
CA GLN A 622 4.47 -11.79 11.72
C GLN A 622 5.85 -11.16 11.47
N THR A 623 6.69 -11.10 12.50
CA THR A 623 8.10 -10.72 12.37
C THR A 623 8.94 -11.35 13.49
N PHE A 624 10.20 -11.66 13.21
CA PHE A 624 11.21 -11.99 14.24
C PHE A 624 11.87 -10.73 14.83
N ASP A 625 11.70 -9.57 14.18
CA ASP A 625 12.36 -8.34 14.57
C ASP A 625 11.46 -7.49 15.47
N HIS A 626 11.87 -7.37 16.74
CA HIS A 626 11.16 -6.57 17.72
C HIS A 626 11.07 -5.08 17.34
N SER A 627 12.04 -4.51 16.61
CA SER A 627 11.93 -3.12 16.15
C SER A 627 10.84 -2.95 15.09
N ILE A 628 10.62 -3.96 14.24
CA ILE A 628 9.51 -3.95 13.29
C ILE A 628 8.16 -4.12 14.00
N MET A 629 8.10 -4.95 15.04
CA MET A 629 6.89 -5.03 15.87
C MET A 629 6.55 -3.67 16.50
N ARG A 630 7.54 -2.97 17.08
CA ARG A 630 7.36 -1.59 17.59
C ARG A 630 6.91 -0.63 16.49
N PHE A 631 7.50 -0.73 15.30
CA PHE A 631 7.09 0.07 14.14
C PHE A 631 5.60 -0.13 13.81
N TRP A 632 5.11 -1.37 13.76
CA TRP A 632 3.68 -1.64 13.52
C TRP A 632 2.79 -1.21 14.68
N LEU A 633 3.21 -1.41 15.94
CA LEU A 633 2.46 -0.92 17.11
C LEU A 633 2.24 0.59 17.04
N LEU A 634 3.23 1.34 16.53
CA LEU A 634 3.17 2.80 16.41
C LEU A 634 2.41 3.27 15.15
N ARG A 635 2.70 2.68 13.99
CA ARG A 635 2.22 3.17 12.67
C ARG A 635 0.97 2.46 12.18
N GLU A 636 0.76 1.21 12.60
CA GLU A 636 -0.28 0.32 12.11
C GLU A 636 -1.10 -0.32 13.25
N PRO A 637 -1.64 0.47 14.20
CA PRO A 637 -2.19 -0.04 15.45
C PRO A 637 -3.35 -1.03 15.25
N GLU A 638 -4.13 -0.92 14.17
CA GLU A 638 -5.20 -1.88 13.87
C GLU A 638 -4.67 -3.23 13.39
N PHE A 639 -3.59 -3.27 12.62
CA PHE A 639 -2.91 -4.52 12.22
C PHE A 639 -2.08 -5.10 13.37
N ALA A 640 -1.51 -4.25 14.22
CA ALA A 640 -0.71 -4.67 15.37
C ALA A 640 -1.52 -5.43 16.43
N LYS A 641 -2.85 -5.22 16.53
CA LYS A 641 -3.74 -5.97 17.45
C LYS A 641 -3.72 -7.48 17.23
N THR A 642 -3.50 -7.91 15.99
CA THR A 642 -3.45 -9.32 15.59
C THR A 642 -2.06 -9.78 15.21
N ALA A 643 -1.07 -8.89 15.20
CA ALA A 643 0.31 -9.21 14.86
C ALA A 643 0.96 -10.12 15.92
N ILE A 644 1.94 -10.91 15.50
CA ILE A 644 2.67 -11.85 16.34
C ILE A 644 4.17 -11.60 16.26
N LEU A 645 4.84 -11.65 17.41
CA LEU A 645 6.29 -11.59 17.50
C LEU A 645 6.83 -13.03 17.57
N LEU A 646 7.59 -13.43 16.56
CA LEU A 646 8.24 -14.72 16.49
C LEU A 646 9.47 -14.69 17.40
N ASP A 647 9.65 -15.73 18.23
CA ASP A 647 10.75 -15.79 19.20
C ASP A 647 11.69 -16.96 18.88
N GLN A 648 12.95 -16.63 18.61
CA GLN A 648 14.06 -17.58 18.42
C GLN A 648 15.23 -17.25 19.37
N THR A 649 14.97 -16.51 20.46
CA THR A 649 16.01 -15.99 21.36
C THR A 649 16.87 -17.09 21.98
N ALA A 650 16.30 -18.27 22.24
CA ALA A 650 17.02 -19.41 22.84
C ALA A 650 17.65 -20.35 21.81
N ASP A 651 17.57 -20.02 20.51
CA ASP A 651 18.20 -20.82 19.47
C ASP A 651 19.72 -20.59 19.48
N GLU A 652 20.46 -21.60 18.99
CA GLU A 652 21.92 -21.57 18.99
C GLU A 652 22.43 -20.33 18.24
N GLY A 653 23.26 -19.53 18.91
CA GLY A 653 23.84 -18.30 18.37
C GLY A 653 23.04 -17.03 18.63
N PHE A 654 21.83 -17.10 19.21
CA PHE A 654 21.01 -15.92 19.54
C PHE A 654 21.02 -15.56 21.03
N GLY A 655 20.93 -16.56 21.91
CA GLY A 655 20.79 -16.32 23.34
C GLY A 655 20.48 -17.58 24.13
N THR A 656 19.71 -17.44 25.22
CA THR A 656 19.39 -18.51 26.17
C THR A 656 17.89 -18.55 26.48
N MET A 657 17.41 -19.70 26.94
CA MET A 657 16.01 -19.85 27.39
C MET A 657 15.66 -18.89 28.53
N ALA A 658 16.59 -18.58 29.43
CA ALA A 658 16.36 -17.60 30.49
C ALA A 658 16.10 -16.21 29.92
N GLN A 659 16.89 -15.78 28.92
CA GLN A 659 16.68 -14.50 28.23
C GLN A 659 15.35 -14.47 27.48
N ALA A 660 14.97 -15.54 26.80
CA ALA A 660 13.67 -15.64 26.13
C ALA A 660 12.51 -15.43 27.13
N ILE A 661 12.59 -16.06 28.30
CA ILE A 661 11.60 -15.91 29.39
C ILE A 661 11.57 -14.49 29.95
N ASP A 662 12.73 -13.86 30.15
CA ASP A 662 12.83 -12.51 30.68
C ASP A 662 12.27 -11.46 29.70
N ASN A 663 12.54 -11.64 28.40
CA ASN A 663 12.08 -10.74 27.33
C ASN A 663 10.55 -10.66 27.23
N LEU A 664 9.81 -11.72 27.60
CA LEU A 664 8.34 -11.73 27.57
C LEU A 664 7.72 -10.56 28.34
N ALA A 665 8.32 -10.19 29.49
CA ALA A 665 7.81 -9.08 30.30
C ALA A 665 7.97 -7.74 29.58
N VAL A 666 9.09 -7.56 28.87
CA VAL A 666 9.37 -6.36 28.07
C VAL A 666 8.39 -6.26 26.91
N TYR A 667 8.21 -7.35 26.15
CA TYR A 667 7.30 -7.37 25.00
C TYR A 667 5.85 -7.09 25.42
N ALA A 668 5.38 -7.71 26.51
CA ALA A 668 4.05 -7.45 27.05
C ALA A 668 3.86 -5.98 27.47
N GLN A 669 4.86 -5.39 28.14
CA GLN A 669 4.83 -3.98 28.55
C GLN A 669 4.75 -3.02 27.37
N GLU A 670 5.36 -3.39 26.24
CA GLU A 670 5.39 -2.58 25.02
C GLU A 670 4.18 -2.78 24.12
N GLY A 671 3.23 -3.62 24.51
CA GLY A 671 1.94 -3.79 23.83
C GLY A 671 1.85 -4.99 22.90
N VAL A 672 2.87 -5.86 22.86
CA VAL A 672 2.77 -7.15 22.16
C VAL A 672 1.72 -8.01 22.84
N GLN A 673 0.73 -8.49 22.08
CA GLN A 673 -0.38 -9.31 22.61
C GLN A 673 -0.19 -10.81 22.39
N THR A 674 0.57 -11.18 21.37
CA THR A 674 0.73 -12.58 20.94
C THR A 674 2.18 -12.88 20.63
N MET A 675 2.71 -13.91 21.29
CA MET A 675 4.04 -14.45 21.03
C MET A 675 3.94 -15.73 20.21
N ALA A 676 4.92 -15.95 19.35
CA ALA A 676 5.01 -17.12 18.49
C ALA A 676 6.39 -17.81 18.59
N PRO A 677 6.67 -18.57 19.66
CA PRO A 677 7.91 -19.35 19.77
C PRO A 677 7.82 -20.72 19.06
N PRO A 678 8.96 -21.40 18.80
CA PRO A 678 8.94 -22.74 18.28
C PRO A 678 8.37 -23.74 19.29
N LEU A 679 7.88 -24.87 18.77
CA LEU A 679 7.19 -25.95 19.51
C LEU A 679 7.90 -26.35 20.81
N HIS A 680 9.21 -26.53 20.74
CA HIS A 680 10.02 -27.05 21.84
C HIS A 680 10.20 -26.04 22.99
N TYR A 681 9.93 -24.74 22.79
CA TYR A 681 9.96 -23.76 23.88
C TYR A 681 8.79 -23.92 24.83
N LEU A 682 7.66 -24.44 24.37
CA LEU A 682 6.39 -24.44 25.11
C LEU A 682 6.22 -25.64 26.03
N VAL A 683 7.02 -26.69 25.84
CA VAL A 683 6.90 -27.93 26.60
C VAL A 683 8.26 -28.46 27.04
N GLU A 684 8.22 -29.30 28.06
CA GLU A 684 9.36 -30.07 28.54
C GLU A 684 8.90 -31.47 28.97
N THR A 685 9.85 -32.40 29.11
CA THR A 685 9.57 -33.73 29.65
C THR A 685 9.84 -33.76 31.16
N ARG A 686 8.85 -34.19 31.94
CA ARG A 686 9.01 -34.55 33.36
C ARG A 686 8.46 -35.94 33.60
N ASN A 687 9.27 -36.86 34.12
CA ASN A 687 8.88 -38.26 34.34
C ASN A 687 8.25 -38.91 33.09
N LYS A 688 8.87 -38.73 31.92
CA LYS A 688 8.38 -39.21 30.61
C LYS A 688 6.99 -38.69 30.21
N THR A 689 6.54 -37.59 30.81
CA THR A 689 5.29 -36.91 30.49
C THR A 689 5.58 -35.52 29.95
N ILE A 690 4.89 -35.14 28.88
CA ILE A 690 4.99 -33.81 28.28
C ILE A 690 4.18 -32.82 29.14
N VAL A 691 4.82 -31.75 29.61
CA VAL A 691 4.19 -30.73 30.46
C VAL A 691 4.55 -29.32 29.97
N PRO A 692 3.75 -28.28 30.30
CA PRO A 692 4.09 -26.90 29.97
C PRO A 692 5.43 -26.47 30.56
N SER A 693 6.26 -25.84 29.74
CA SER A 693 7.58 -25.32 30.13
C SER A 693 7.48 -24.08 31.04
N ALA A 694 8.63 -23.61 31.52
CA ALA A 694 8.72 -22.34 32.23
C ALA A 694 8.32 -21.14 31.33
N TYR A 695 8.69 -21.16 30.05
CA TYR A 695 8.32 -20.13 29.08
C TYR A 695 6.80 -20.04 28.90
N ALA A 696 6.13 -21.18 28.67
CA ALA A 696 4.68 -21.23 28.52
C ALA A 696 3.95 -20.66 29.75
N LYS A 697 4.40 -21.06 30.95
CA LYS A 697 3.84 -20.57 32.22
C LYS A 697 4.05 -19.07 32.39
N ARG A 698 5.23 -18.55 32.04
CA ARG A 698 5.53 -17.12 32.13
C ARG A 698 4.69 -16.29 31.18
N ALA A 699 4.57 -16.71 29.92
CA ALA A 699 3.73 -16.02 28.94
C ALA A 699 2.26 -15.96 29.39
N SER A 700 1.73 -17.07 29.91
CA SER A 700 0.38 -17.12 30.47
C SER A 700 0.19 -16.17 31.66
N GLN A 701 1.16 -16.09 32.58
CA GLN A 701 1.12 -15.14 33.71
C GLN A 701 1.08 -13.67 33.27
N LEU A 702 1.68 -13.35 32.12
CA LEU A 702 1.71 -12.02 31.55
C LEU A 702 0.49 -11.70 30.68
N GLY A 703 -0.43 -12.66 30.50
CA GLY A 703 -1.62 -12.50 29.65
C GLY A 703 -1.33 -12.54 28.15
N LEU A 704 -0.14 -13.00 27.74
CA LEU A 704 0.23 -13.15 26.34
C LEU A 704 -0.47 -14.35 25.72
N LYS A 705 -1.03 -14.17 24.52
CA LYS A 705 -1.49 -15.29 23.68
C LYS A 705 -0.29 -16.01 23.10
N LEU A 706 -0.42 -17.31 22.88
CA LEU A 706 0.63 -18.15 22.29
C LEU A 706 0.15 -18.77 20.98
N ILE A 707 0.93 -18.57 19.91
CA ILE A 707 0.88 -19.38 18.68
C ILE A 707 2.21 -20.12 18.59
N THR A 708 2.32 -21.25 17.90
CA THR A 708 3.60 -21.99 17.84
C THR A 708 3.88 -22.62 16.49
N TRP A 709 5.17 -22.84 16.19
CA TRP A 709 5.65 -23.29 14.89
C TRP A 709 6.79 -24.34 14.98
N SER A 710 6.94 -25.31 14.09
CA SER A 710 5.92 -25.82 13.17
C SER A 710 5.78 -27.33 13.30
N LEU A 711 4.52 -27.78 13.40
CA LEU A 711 4.16 -29.18 13.46
C LEU A 711 4.44 -29.85 12.11
N GLU A 712 4.90 -31.10 12.14
CA GLU A 712 5.19 -31.92 10.95
C GLU A 712 6.27 -31.37 10.01
N ARG A 713 7.12 -30.44 10.49
CA ARG A 713 8.31 -30.00 9.75
C ARG A 713 9.42 -31.05 9.70
N SER A 714 9.47 -31.93 10.69
CA SER A 714 10.47 -33.02 10.79
C SER A 714 9.90 -34.36 10.38
N GLY A 715 10.81 -35.32 10.12
CA GLY A 715 10.46 -36.70 9.80
C GLY A 715 9.73 -37.45 10.93
N PRO A 716 9.52 -38.77 10.79
CA PRO A 716 8.75 -39.57 11.73
C PRO A 716 9.20 -39.38 13.18
N LEU A 717 8.24 -39.15 14.08
CA LEU A 717 8.47 -38.84 15.49
C LEU A 717 9.19 -39.99 16.20
N ALA A 718 8.94 -41.23 15.75
CA ALA A 718 9.61 -42.44 16.24
C ALA A 718 11.14 -42.40 16.12
N ALA A 719 11.69 -41.61 15.18
CA ALA A 719 13.12 -41.54 14.94
C ALA A 719 13.84 -40.49 15.82
N VAL A 720 13.09 -39.57 16.44
CA VAL A 720 13.63 -38.41 17.18
C VAL A 720 14.59 -38.84 18.28
N HIS A 721 14.23 -39.83 19.10
CA HIS A 721 15.08 -40.29 20.20
C HIS A 721 16.46 -40.79 19.73
N SER A 722 16.53 -41.39 18.54
CA SER A 722 17.77 -41.96 18.00
C SER A 722 18.62 -40.96 17.20
N ARG A 723 18.03 -39.89 16.68
CA ARG A 723 18.68 -38.96 15.73
C ARG A 723 18.81 -37.54 16.25
N GLY A 724 18.12 -37.20 17.34
CA GLY A 724 17.88 -35.82 17.74
C GLY A 724 16.95 -35.10 16.75
N ASP A 725 16.30 -34.04 17.22
CA ASP A 725 15.46 -33.19 16.38
C ASP A 725 15.29 -31.81 17.00
N TYR A 726 15.27 -30.76 16.18
CA TYR A 726 15.09 -29.38 16.66
C TYR A 726 13.68 -29.12 17.21
N TYR A 727 12.62 -29.61 16.55
CA TYR A 727 11.24 -29.33 16.94
C TYR A 727 10.76 -30.20 18.10
N TYR A 728 11.30 -31.40 18.23
CA TYR A 728 10.85 -32.40 19.20
C TYR A 728 11.89 -32.79 20.26
N GLY A 729 13.06 -32.13 20.29
CA GLY A 729 14.15 -32.47 21.20
C GLY A 729 13.77 -32.44 22.69
N THR A 730 12.92 -31.52 23.12
CA THR A 730 12.48 -31.42 24.53
C THR A 730 11.51 -32.51 24.96
N ILE A 731 10.94 -33.24 23.99
CA ILE A 731 9.98 -34.34 24.21
C ILE A 731 10.51 -35.71 23.80
N GLN A 732 11.77 -35.81 23.35
CA GLN A 732 12.36 -37.04 22.82
C GLN A 732 12.30 -38.24 23.79
N ASP A 733 12.20 -38.00 25.09
CA ASP A 733 12.13 -39.04 26.13
C ASP A 733 10.68 -39.46 26.47
N ALA A 734 9.69 -38.73 25.95
CA ALA A 734 8.26 -38.96 26.15
C ALA A 734 7.56 -39.53 24.91
N VAL A 735 8.20 -39.46 23.74
CA VAL A 735 7.64 -39.92 22.46
C VAL A 735 8.38 -41.15 21.94
N THR A 736 7.63 -42.09 21.35
CA THR A 736 8.15 -43.35 20.83
C THR A 736 7.61 -43.70 19.45
N LYS A 737 6.51 -43.08 19.04
CA LYS A 737 5.81 -43.36 17.78
C LYS A 737 5.06 -42.15 17.26
N ASP A 738 4.73 -42.15 15.98
CA ASP A 738 4.07 -41.03 15.31
C ASP A 738 2.74 -40.64 15.97
N GLY A 739 1.97 -41.60 16.49
CA GLY A 739 0.72 -41.32 17.19
C GLY A 739 0.88 -40.40 18.41
N ASP A 740 2.06 -40.33 19.03
CA ASP A 740 2.33 -39.45 20.18
C ASP A 740 2.27 -37.97 19.78
N LEU A 741 2.26 -37.64 18.48
CA LEU A 741 2.03 -36.30 17.97
C LEU A 741 0.70 -35.71 18.45
N TYR A 742 -0.37 -36.50 18.56
CA TYR A 742 -1.63 -36.00 19.12
C TYR A 742 -1.59 -35.79 20.62
N THR A 743 -0.82 -36.57 21.36
CA THR A 743 -0.54 -36.29 22.78
C THR A 743 0.16 -34.94 22.90
N TYR A 744 1.10 -34.66 21.99
CA TYR A 744 1.80 -33.39 21.98
C TYR A 744 0.88 -32.20 21.64
N VAL A 745 0.08 -32.32 20.57
CA VAL A 745 -0.95 -31.33 20.20
C VAL A 745 -1.93 -31.10 21.35
N ASP A 746 -2.35 -32.14 22.06
CA ASP A 746 -3.28 -32.03 23.20
C ASP A 746 -2.70 -31.23 24.37
N VAL A 747 -1.43 -31.45 24.70
CA VAL A 747 -0.74 -30.68 25.73
C VAL A 747 -0.61 -29.21 25.30
N LEU A 748 -0.24 -28.93 24.06
CA LEU A 748 -0.15 -27.57 23.53
C LEU A 748 -1.51 -26.86 23.56
N ALA A 749 -2.57 -27.51 23.09
CA ALA A 749 -3.90 -26.92 23.01
C ALA A 749 -4.55 -26.74 24.39
N ARG A 750 -4.46 -27.73 25.28
CA ARG A 750 -5.26 -27.75 26.52
C ARG A 750 -4.49 -27.38 27.77
N GLN A 751 -3.19 -27.66 27.83
CA GLN A 751 -2.38 -27.37 29.02
C GLN A 751 -1.55 -26.09 28.86
N VAL A 752 -0.93 -25.89 27.70
CA VAL A 752 -0.26 -24.63 27.37
C VAL A 752 -1.28 -23.56 27.00
N GLY A 753 -2.34 -23.92 26.27
CA GLY A 753 -3.38 -22.98 25.87
C GLY A 753 -2.98 -22.14 24.65
N VAL A 754 -2.26 -22.71 23.69
CA VAL A 754 -2.00 -22.03 22.42
C VAL A 754 -3.32 -21.71 21.72
N VAL A 755 -3.38 -20.60 20.98
CA VAL A 755 -4.57 -20.15 20.24
C VAL A 755 -4.48 -20.45 18.74
N GLY A 756 -3.35 -20.94 18.27
CA GLY A 756 -3.12 -21.41 16.91
C GLY A 756 -1.80 -22.18 16.78
N MET A 757 -1.70 -23.04 15.77
CA MET A 757 -0.54 -23.86 15.51
C MET A 757 -0.22 -23.88 14.01
N PHE A 758 1.01 -23.51 13.67
CA PHE A 758 1.57 -23.67 12.34
C PHE A 758 1.85 -25.15 12.07
N SER A 759 1.45 -25.64 10.90
CA SER A 759 1.71 -27.02 10.47
C SER A 759 2.12 -27.07 9.00
N ASP A 760 3.17 -27.83 8.70
CA ASP A 760 3.53 -28.22 7.32
C ASP A 760 2.52 -29.23 6.75
N TRP A 761 1.68 -29.83 7.61
CA TRP A 761 0.58 -30.72 7.21
C TRP A 761 -0.68 -30.41 8.01
N SER A 762 -1.52 -29.57 7.43
CA SER A 762 -2.59 -28.90 8.18
C SER A 762 -3.70 -29.83 8.65
N ALA A 763 -3.91 -30.94 7.94
CA ALA A 763 -4.97 -31.89 8.26
C ALA A 763 -4.88 -32.43 9.70
N THR A 764 -3.67 -32.59 10.22
CA THR A 764 -3.42 -33.06 11.59
C THR A 764 -3.99 -32.08 12.62
N VAL A 765 -3.69 -30.78 12.49
CA VAL A 765 -4.18 -29.73 13.39
C VAL A 765 -5.69 -29.51 13.20
N THR A 766 -6.15 -29.51 11.95
CA THR A 766 -7.58 -29.36 11.62
C THR A 766 -8.43 -30.47 12.23
N PHE A 767 -7.99 -31.73 12.15
CA PHE A 767 -8.70 -32.86 12.73
C PHE A 767 -8.87 -32.72 14.24
N TYR A 768 -7.77 -32.42 14.94
CA TYR A 768 -7.80 -32.19 16.38
C TYR A 768 -8.74 -31.03 16.73
N ALA A 769 -8.60 -29.89 16.06
CA ALA A 769 -9.43 -28.71 16.28
C ALA A 769 -10.93 -29.00 16.11
N ASN A 770 -11.31 -29.76 15.07
CA ASN A 770 -12.70 -30.18 14.84
C ASN A 770 -13.21 -31.15 15.90
N CYS A 771 -12.38 -32.09 16.34
CA CYS A 771 -12.77 -33.05 17.37
C CYS A 771 -13.11 -32.34 18.69
N PHE A 772 -12.38 -31.26 19.02
CA PHE A 772 -12.55 -30.51 20.26
C PHE A 772 -13.32 -29.17 20.13
N GLY A 773 -13.76 -28.80 18.91
CA GLY A 773 -14.53 -27.56 18.68
C GLY A 773 -13.72 -26.26 18.80
N ILE A 774 -12.42 -26.30 18.50
CA ILE A 774 -11.48 -25.20 18.70
C ILE A 774 -11.38 -24.37 17.41
N GLY A 775 -11.64 -23.07 17.49
CA GLY A 775 -11.35 -22.11 16.42
C GLY A 775 -12.11 -22.30 15.10
N LEU A 776 -13.22 -23.05 15.11
CA LEU A 776 -14.00 -23.37 13.90
C LEU A 776 -14.57 -22.12 13.22
N MET A 777 -14.63 -22.14 11.89
CA MET A 777 -15.15 -21.06 11.04
C MET A 777 -16.55 -21.36 10.50
#